data_AF-A0A934GTU5-F1
#
_entry.id   AF-A0A934GTU5-F1
#
_cell.length_a   1.000
_cell.length_b   1.000
_cell.length_c   1.000
_cell.angle_alpha   90.00
_cell.angle_beta   90.00
_cell.angle_gamma   90.00
#
_symmetry.space_group_name_H-M   'P 1'
#
loop_
_entity.id
_entity.type
_entity.pdbx_description
1 polymer ?
#
loop_
_entity_poly.entity_id
_entity_poly.type
_entity_poly.pdbx_seq_one_letter_code
_entity_poly.pdbx_strand_id
1 'polypeptide(L)'
;MELENQNLGFSLKTVLRGHTNEIYQLDWAANPQLLATPSADGTVRIWNPLDGCITTVLADQMQQVYSASWSPDSKRLASVSSDGLLRIWNVSSGTVLQRLETNGSNPNLVLWSPLGDRIATAPHQHAIWLWDAESGEVRLKLEAHTDAVGSLVWSPDSRILASGGHDKIIVLWDTVSGKCLQRLEGHHGPIYTLAFSPDGKNLISGSEDKTIRLWEILSGKQRFLIEGHTRAVHGLAFSPDGALLASKSSDNTTRLWRTDSWETLAFLESTRTSTSSYLGGVAFHPTQPMLALPCEEDTVVQIWEFDTTDLLAKPTMNPTIRYTNAKVVLVGDTGVGKSALTLVLTGNRYQETESTHSRQVHQFDTQNIRISSNVEEIHEVLLWDLAGQPGYRLIHQLHLHEVTVALVVFDARNEIDPFSGVLHWVRALRQAQQLNRAGKSQPMKIYLVAARVDRGGVGITQKRIKEMMDNFKLDGYFETSAREGVQIEAVRKAVLKAIDWDTLPKVSSSHLFKAIKEYLEAEREAGHQLSGVDDLYYSFLHTLGAPGPSEEIRSQFDTCIDLLESKGLIKRLSFGDLVLLKPEILDSYASALVNAARNEPDGMGVISEEDARNANFSIPHDERIKNPEREKILLIATIETLLRHEIALRTPAAEGTYLVFPSQITRDMTNPPDLDGPSVIFQFEGPIANIYATLVVRLSRSGFFKLKETWRNAATFSPLIGGVCGISLDNYGEGQAKLSVFFDKSTTEYSRIQFEEFINTHLYKRALPDTLKKEAMLICPECGYHVPSDVVQKRKARNAESMTCPICTTEIVFPDVKKRSVTATLDVVSGMDKNANTYRDLATATAIVNGKTELGEFDVFMCHNNQNKTEVLRIATKLKEKGIRPWLDEWELRPGLPWQRLLEQQIENIKSVAVLVGKNGIGPWQDLELGAFIREFTKRSMPVIPVILPDCQQPPPLPIFLTSMTWVDFRKASPDPFEQLIWGITGKRE
;
A
#
# COMPACT_ATOMS: atom_id res chain seq x y z
N MET A 1 11.22 -16.15 32.73
CA MET A 1 12.69 -16.19 32.84
C MET A 1 13.11 -14.74 33.01
N GLU A 2 13.55 -14.37 34.20
CA GLU A 2 13.75 -12.97 34.62
C GLU A 2 14.74 -12.26 33.69
N LEU A 3 14.34 -11.08 33.21
CA LEU A 3 15.15 -10.12 32.47
C LEU A 3 16.27 -9.61 33.39
N GLU A 4 17.42 -10.28 33.37
CA GLU A 4 18.67 -9.60 33.67
C GLU A 4 18.92 -8.57 32.56
N ASN A 5 18.63 -7.31 32.88
CA ASN A 5 19.15 -6.14 32.20
C ASN A 5 20.67 -6.26 32.02
N GLN A 6 21.12 -6.76 30.88
CA GLN A 6 22.51 -6.61 30.44
C GLN A 6 22.53 -5.68 29.23
N ASN A 7 22.67 -4.37 29.51
CA ASN A 7 23.16 -3.38 28.55
C ASN A 7 24.55 -3.82 28.08
N LEU A 8 24.61 -4.73 27.11
CA LEU A 8 25.85 -5.32 26.60
C LEU A 8 26.62 -4.30 25.77
N GLY A 9 27.36 -3.40 26.42
CA GLY A 9 28.35 -2.51 25.79
C GLY A 9 27.95 -1.04 25.65
N PHE A 10 26.81 -0.62 26.23
CA PHE A 10 26.41 0.78 26.27
C PHE A 10 26.54 1.36 27.66
N SER A 11 27.04 2.59 27.73
CA SER A 11 27.10 3.39 28.96
C SER A 11 26.40 4.72 28.73
N LEU A 12 25.53 5.11 29.67
CA LEU A 12 24.87 6.41 29.62
C LEU A 12 25.90 7.48 30.01
N LYS A 13 26.28 8.34 29.07
CA LYS A 13 27.30 9.38 29.26
C LYS A 13 26.71 10.67 29.84
N THR A 14 25.59 11.12 29.30
CA THR A 14 24.99 12.41 29.66
C THR A 14 23.49 12.41 29.37
N VAL A 15 22.74 13.19 30.14
CA VAL A 15 21.30 13.39 29.98
C VAL A 15 21.02 14.87 29.82
N LEU A 16 20.51 15.28 28.67
CA LEU A 16 20.18 16.66 28.31
C LEU A 16 18.74 16.96 28.73
N ARG A 17 18.58 17.75 29.79
CA ARG A 17 17.28 18.16 30.32
C ARG A 17 17.07 19.65 30.11
N GLY A 18 15.91 20.03 29.60
CA GLY A 18 15.54 21.44 29.54
C GLY A 18 14.29 21.76 28.75
N HIS A 19 13.95 20.99 27.73
CA HIS A 19 12.70 21.20 26.98
C HIS A 19 11.49 20.98 27.88
N THR A 20 10.46 21.80 27.68
CA THR A 20 9.19 21.70 28.44
C THR A 20 8.11 20.96 27.66
N ASN A 21 8.44 20.50 26.46
CA ASN A 21 7.54 19.79 25.55
C ASN A 21 8.37 18.91 24.60
N GLU A 22 7.69 18.11 23.78
CA GLU A 22 8.27 17.07 22.92
C GLU A 22 9.38 17.59 21.98
N ILE A 23 10.43 16.78 21.78
CA ILE A 23 11.50 17.00 20.82
C ILE A 23 11.20 16.19 19.55
N TYR A 24 11.21 16.85 18.39
CA TYR A 24 10.82 16.22 17.14
C TYR A 24 11.99 15.62 16.35
N GLN A 25 13.17 16.23 16.43
CA GLN A 25 14.34 15.82 15.65
C GLN A 25 15.62 16.02 16.47
N LEU A 26 16.65 15.25 16.14
CA LEU A 26 18.01 15.42 16.63
C LEU A 26 18.92 15.65 15.42
N ASP A 27 19.70 16.72 15.41
CA ASP A 27 20.66 16.98 14.32
C ASP A 27 22.02 17.46 14.86
N TRP A 28 23.09 16.83 14.38
CA TRP A 28 24.45 17.11 14.82
C TRP A 28 25.14 18.09 13.86
N ALA A 29 25.75 19.14 14.41
CA ALA A 29 26.69 19.96 13.67
C ALA A 29 27.97 19.17 13.37
N ALA A 30 28.58 19.44 12.21
CA ALA A 30 29.84 18.81 11.84
C ALA A 30 31.01 19.32 12.71
N ASN A 31 31.07 20.63 12.96
CA ASN A 31 32.08 21.25 13.81
C ASN A 31 31.74 22.71 14.21
N PRO A 32 31.60 23.07 15.51
CA PRO A 32 31.72 22.19 16.67
C PRO A 32 30.57 21.20 16.72
N GLN A 33 30.82 20.00 17.26
CA GLN A 33 29.88 18.86 17.32
C GLN A 33 28.76 19.12 18.34
N LEU A 34 28.00 20.19 18.11
CA LEU A 34 26.85 20.62 18.89
C LEU A 34 25.61 19.87 18.40
N LEU A 35 24.71 19.58 19.33
CA LEU A 35 23.43 18.94 19.02
C LEU A 35 22.34 20.01 18.97
N ALA A 36 21.56 20.05 17.89
CA ALA A 36 20.35 20.85 17.81
C ALA A 36 19.12 19.99 18.10
N THR A 37 18.22 20.52 18.94
CA THR A 37 16.95 19.87 19.30
C THR A 37 15.78 20.85 19.11
N PRO A 38 15.04 20.77 17.99
CA PRO A 38 13.78 21.48 17.81
C PRO A 38 12.67 20.84 18.66
N SER A 39 11.82 21.67 19.26
CA SER A 39 10.76 21.22 20.16
C SER A 39 9.41 21.93 19.93
N ALA A 40 8.36 21.23 20.35
CA ALA A 40 7.01 21.75 20.51
C ALA A 40 6.89 22.91 21.52
N ASP A 41 7.92 23.15 22.35
CA ASP A 41 7.98 24.33 23.23
C ASP A 41 8.26 25.64 22.46
N GLY A 42 8.50 25.53 21.16
CA GLY A 42 8.74 26.64 20.24
C GLY A 42 10.18 27.14 20.24
N THR A 43 11.12 26.33 20.73
CA THR A 43 12.55 26.62 20.71
C THR A 43 13.34 25.56 19.94
N VAL A 44 14.46 25.97 19.38
CA VAL A 44 15.55 25.06 19.04
C VAL A 44 16.68 25.29 20.03
N ARG A 45 17.06 24.24 20.77
CA ARG A 45 18.17 24.33 21.72
C ARG A 45 19.41 23.70 21.15
N ILE A 46 20.54 24.38 21.37
CA ILE A 46 21.85 23.95 20.92
C ILE A 46 22.64 23.50 22.14
N TRP A 47 23.03 22.23 22.17
CA TRP A 47 23.67 21.59 23.31
C TRP A 47 25.13 21.30 23.01
N ASN A 48 25.97 21.46 24.02
CA ASN A 48 27.27 20.81 24.04
C ASN A 48 27.10 19.41 24.67
N PRO A 49 27.35 18.33 23.91
CA PRO A 49 27.08 16.98 24.40
C PRO A 49 28.07 16.49 25.45
N LEU A 50 29.23 17.16 25.61
CA LEU A 50 30.29 16.74 26.53
C LEU A 50 30.01 17.16 27.97
N ASP A 51 29.40 18.33 28.17
CA ASP A 51 29.04 18.89 29.48
C ASP A 51 27.53 18.94 29.72
N GLY A 52 26.72 18.60 28.70
CA GLY A 52 25.27 18.59 28.75
C GLY A 52 24.63 19.97 28.84
N CYS A 53 25.40 21.05 28.62
CA CYS A 53 24.93 22.42 28.79
C CYS A 53 24.30 22.98 27.51
N ILE A 54 23.30 23.85 27.68
CA ILE A 54 22.72 24.62 26.57
C ILE A 54 23.67 25.77 26.23
N THR A 55 24.17 25.78 25.00
CA THR A 55 25.04 26.84 24.47
C THR A 55 24.24 28.02 23.93
N THR A 56 23.12 27.75 23.24
CA THR A 56 22.28 28.78 22.62
C THR A 56 20.83 28.28 22.55
N VAL A 57 19.87 29.17 22.79
CA VAL A 57 18.44 28.93 22.57
C VAL A 57 17.97 29.82 21.42
N LEU A 58 17.50 29.19 20.35
CA LEU A 58 16.92 29.87 19.20
C LEU A 58 15.39 29.88 19.38
N ALA A 59 14.82 31.05 19.52
CA ALA A 59 13.37 31.22 19.70
C ALA A 59 12.91 32.48 18.98
N ASP A 60 11.84 32.38 18.20
CA ASP A 60 11.25 33.51 17.48
C ASP A 60 9.74 33.31 17.36
N GLN A 61 9.01 33.95 18.27
CA GLN A 61 7.56 33.76 18.50
C GLN A 61 7.26 32.32 18.96
N MET A 62 6.58 32.15 20.11
CA MET A 62 6.34 30.85 20.78
C MET A 62 5.43 29.90 19.95
N GLN A 63 5.94 29.39 18.83
CA GLN A 63 5.27 28.52 17.86
C GLN A 63 6.06 27.23 17.72
N GLN A 64 5.38 26.09 17.57
CA GLN A 64 6.03 24.77 17.55
C GLN A 64 7.06 24.69 16.42
N VAL A 65 8.27 24.22 16.71
CA VAL A 65 9.33 24.03 15.71
C VAL A 65 9.44 22.54 15.39
N TYR A 66 9.06 22.14 14.18
CA TYR A 66 8.97 20.72 13.81
C TYR A 66 10.31 20.09 13.42
N SER A 67 11.16 20.85 12.74
CA SER A 67 12.40 20.31 12.18
C SER A 67 13.46 21.40 12.12
N ALA A 68 14.72 20.99 12.29
CA ALA A 68 15.88 21.85 12.18
C ALA A 68 17.04 21.09 11.55
N SER A 69 17.85 21.78 10.75
CA SER A 69 19.00 21.22 10.06
C SER A 69 20.18 22.18 10.03
N TRP A 70 21.38 21.67 10.31
CA TRP A 70 22.63 22.42 10.28
C TRP A 70 23.16 22.68 8.88
N SER A 71 23.80 23.84 8.69
CA SER A 71 24.62 24.03 7.50
C SER A 71 25.88 23.20 7.61
N PRO A 72 26.46 22.77 6.48
CA PRO A 72 27.73 22.03 6.51
C PRO A 72 28.87 22.80 7.19
N ASP A 73 28.83 24.14 7.15
CA ASP A 73 29.79 25.01 7.84
C ASP A 73 29.53 25.18 9.36
N SER A 74 28.43 24.61 9.87
CA SER A 74 27.97 24.67 11.28
C SER A 74 27.81 26.09 11.85
N LYS A 75 27.73 27.13 11.01
CA LYS A 75 27.53 28.52 11.44
C LYS A 75 26.07 28.94 11.42
N ARG A 76 25.30 28.29 10.54
CA ARG A 76 23.90 28.58 10.34
C ARG A 76 23.05 27.36 10.67
N LEU A 77 21.79 27.60 11.00
CA LEU A 77 20.80 26.55 11.22
C LEU A 77 19.53 26.94 10.44
N ALA A 78 18.92 25.99 9.72
CA ALA A 78 17.61 26.17 9.12
C ALA A 78 16.55 25.52 10.03
N SER A 79 15.42 26.18 10.27
CA SER A 79 14.30 25.61 11.04
C SER A 79 12.96 25.91 10.40
N VAL A 80 11.99 25.01 10.60
CA VAL A 80 10.60 25.19 10.17
C VAL A 80 9.64 25.04 11.34
N SER A 81 8.60 25.85 11.34
CA SER A 81 7.63 25.95 12.45
C SER A 81 6.18 25.97 11.97
N SER A 82 5.25 25.82 12.92
CA SER A 82 3.80 25.74 12.68
C SER A 82 3.18 26.98 12.03
N ASP A 83 3.91 28.09 11.96
CA ASP A 83 3.51 29.33 11.31
C ASP A 83 3.76 29.37 9.79
N GLY A 84 4.34 28.31 9.21
CA GLY A 84 4.60 28.28 7.76
C GLY A 84 5.86 29.06 7.36
N LEU A 85 6.78 29.31 8.29
CA LEU A 85 8.02 30.04 8.00
C LEU A 85 9.24 29.13 8.05
N LEU A 86 10.07 29.22 7.01
CA LEU A 86 11.44 28.74 7.03
C LEU A 86 12.35 29.86 7.57
N ARG A 87 13.03 29.60 8.67
CA ARG A 87 13.98 30.53 9.31
C ARG A 87 15.40 30.03 9.14
N ILE A 88 16.29 30.94 8.74
CA ILE A 88 17.73 30.70 8.75
C ILE A 88 18.33 31.51 9.90
N TRP A 89 19.03 30.84 10.80
CA TRP A 89 19.60 31.41 12.01
C TRP A 89 21.11 31.57 11.88
N ASN A 90 21.64 32.59 12.54
CA ASN A 90 23.04 32.60 12.96
C ASN A 90 23.10 32.02 14.37
N VAL A 91 23.78 30.89 14.52
CA VAL A 91 23.82 30.15 15.78
C VAL A 91 24.61 30.90 16.85
N SER A 92 25.73 31.53 16.48
CA SER A 92 26.60 32.23 17.43
C SER A 92 25.93 33.45 18.08
N SER A 93 25.04 34.13 17.36
CA SER A 93 24.31 35.30 17.86
C SER A 93 22.88 34.99 18.31
N GLY A 94 22.33 33.83 17.94
CA GLY A 94 20.94 33.48 18.17
C GLY A 94 19.92 34.27 17.34
N THR A 95 20.37 35.00 16.31
CA THR A 95 19.52 35.91 15.52
C THR A 95 19.05 35.27 14.22
N VAL A 96 17.82 35.56 13.81
CA VAL A 96 17.28 35.17 12.50
C VAL A 96 17.95 36.02 11.40
N LEU A 97 18.62 35.36 10.45
CA LEU A 97 19.22 35.98 9.26
C LEU A 97 18.20 36.17 8.14
N GLN A 98 17.35 35.17 7.91
CA GLN A 98 16.37 35.18 6.82
C GLN A 98 15.05 34.53 7.28
N ARG A 99 13.94 35.11 6.83
CA ARG A 99 12.59 34.57 6.97
C ARG A 99 12.02 34.35 5.57
N LEU A 100 11.70 33.11 5.25
CA LEU A 100 11.18 32.71 3.96
C LEU A 100 9.75 32.19 4.15
N GLU A 101 8.80 32.85 3.49
CA GLU A 101 7.40 32.43 3.48
C GLU A 101 7.21 31.25 2.51
N THR A 102 6.64 30.15 3.00
CA THR A 102 6.36 28.98 2.18
C THR A 102 4.99 29.07 1.48
N ASN A 103 4.54 30.29 1.15
CA ASN A 103 3.33 30.62 0.38
C ASN A 103 2.07 29.84 0.83
N GLY A 104 1.80 29.78 2.14
CA GLY A 104 0.58 29.18 2.70
C GLY A 104 0.63 27.65 2.91
N SER A 105 1.80 27.03 2.77
CA SER A 105 2.04 25.62 3.13
C SER A 105 2.71 25.53 4.49
N ASN A 106 2.33 24.57 5.35
CA ASN A 106 3.00 24.35 6.64
C ASN A 106 4.09 23.28 6.49
N PRO A 107 5.38 23.66 6.37
CA PRO A 107 6.52 22.74 6.29
C PRO A 107 6.77 22.08 7.64
N ASN A 108 6.89 20.75 7.61
CA ASN A 108 7.25 19.97 8.79
C ASN A 108 8.70 19.49 8.77
N LEU A 109 9.31 19.46 7.59
CA LEU A 109 10.66 18.95 7.40
C LEU A 109 11.53 20.02 6.74
N VAL A 110 12.76 20.18 7.23
CA VAL A 110 13.80 21.02 6.61
C VAL A 110 15.13 20.29 6.63
N LEU A 111 15.86 20.32 5.52
CA LEU A 111 17.19 19.72 5.40
C LEU A 111 18.12 20.57 4.56
N TRP A 112 19.29 20.86 5.10
CA TRP A 112 20.36 21.43 4.33
C TRP A 112 21.03 20.37 3.45
N SER A 113 21.34 20.75 2.21
CA SER A 113 22.21 19.94 1.35
C SER A 113 23.61 19.81 1.98
N PRO A 114 24.26 18.63 1.86
CA PRO A 114 25.65 18.45 2.28
C PRO A 114 26.66 19.42 1.66
N LEU A 115 26.38 19.96 0.46
CA LEU A 115 27.18 21.02 -0.17
C LEU A 115 26.86 22.43 0.35
N GLY A 116 25.72 22.62 1.02
CA GLY A 116 25.30 23.87 1.64
C GLY A 116 24.69 24.90 0.68
N ASP A 117 24.60 24.59 -0.62
CA ASP A 117 24.06 25.47 -1.66
C ASP A 117 22.53 25.49 -1.70
N ARG A 118 21.88 24.45 -1.17
CA ARG A 118 20.42 24.27 -1.23
C ARG A 118 19.81 23.84 0.09
N ILE A 119 18.54 24.17 0.27
CA ILE A 119 17.69 23.70 1.38
C ILE A 119 16.48 22.98 0.78
N ALA A 120 16.13 21.81 1.32
CA ALA A 120 14.90 21.10 0.98
C ALA A 120 13.87 21.30 2.10
N THR A 121 12.61 21.56 1.73
CA THR A 121 11.48 21.59 2.67
C THR A 121 10.32 20.77 2.15
N ALA A 122 9.66 20.01 3.03
CA ALA A 122 8.40 19.33 2.73
C ALA A 122 7.28 19.83 3.66
N PRO A 123 6.24 20.48 3.11
CA PRO A 123 4.95 20.60 3.78
C PRO A 123 4.24 19.27 4.01
N HIS A 124 3.24 19.30 4.90
CA HIS A 124 2.23 18.23 5.02
C HIS A 124 1.51 17.92 3.69
N GLN A 125 1.62 18.81 2.69
CA GLN A 125 1.09 18.63 1.35
C GLN A 125 2.10 17.91 0.45
N HIS A 126 1.61 17.26 -0.61
CA HIS A 126 2.35 16.36 -1.51
C HIS A 126 3.59 16.92 -2.26
N ALA A 127 3.97 18.18 -2.02
CA ALA A 127 5.00 18.90 -2.76
C ALA A 127 6.25 19.09 -1.92
N ILE A 128 7.42 18.97 -2.54
CA ILE A 128 8.73 19.25 -1.94
C ILE A 128 9.31 20.49 -2.63
N TRP A 129 9.88 21.40 -1.86
CA TRP A 129 10.44 22.65 -2.35
C TRP A 129 11.95 22.65 -2.15
N LEU A 130 12.69 23.01 -3.20
CA LEU A 130 14.13 23.22 -3.15
C LEU A 130 14.44 24.70 -3.25
N TRP A 131 15.11 25.22 -2.24
CA TRP A 131 15.49 26.61 -2.08
C TRP A 131 16.97 26.78 -2.35
N ASP A 132 17.34 27.93 -2.91
CA ASP A 132 18.72 28.41 -2.89
C ASP A 132 19.08 28.90 -1.48
N ALA A 133 20.18 28.42 -0.91
CA ALA A 133 20.56 28.73 0.47
C ALA A 133 21.14 30.13 0.67
N GLU A 134 21.47 30.85 -0.42
CA GLU A 134 22.04 32.20 -0.36
C GLU A 134 21.00 33.25 -0.75
N SER A 135 20.27 33.06 -1.85
CA SER A 135 19.20 33.98 -2.26
C SER A 135 17.89 33.77 -1.49
N GLY A 136 17.63 32.54 -1.04
CA GLY A 136 16.34 32.14 -0.45
C GLY A 136 15.22 32.04 -1.47
N GLU A 137 15.53 32.00 -2.76
CA GLU A 137 14.54 31.80 -3.82
C GLU A 137 14.25 30.30 -4.06
N VAL A 138 13.01 29.99 -4.42
CA VAL A 138 12.60 28.64 -4.81
C VAL A 138 13.21 28.30 -6.18
N ARG A 139 14.09 27.29 -6.23
CA ARG A 139 14.66 26.77 -7.47
C ARG A 139 13.76 25.73 -8.14
N LEU A 140 13.22 24.79 -7.36
CA LEU A 140 12.42 23.68 -7.88
C LEU A 140 11.24 23.36 -6.96
N LYS A 141 10.13 22.93 -7.58
CA LYS A 141 8.97 22.34 -6.93
C LYS A 141 8.82 20.91 -7.45
N LEU A 142 8.87 19.93 -6.54
CA LEU A 142 8.84 18.50 -6.86
C LEU A 142 7.50 17.93 -6.39
N GLU A 143 6.70 17.41 -7.33
CA GLU A 143 5.36 16.86 -7.04
C GLU A 143 5.28 15.44 -7.60
N ALA A 144 5.27 14.45 -6.72
CA ALA A 144 5.09 13.04 -7.11
C ALA A 144 4.32 12.20 -6.12
N HIS A 145 4.33 12.57 -4.84
CA HIS A 145 3.60 11.84 -3.82
C HIS A 145 2.10 12.10 -3.95
N THR A 146 1.30 11.10 -3.60
CA THR A 146 -0.17 11.24 -3.53
C THR A 146 -0.66 11.50 -2.11
N ASP A 147 0.24 11.44 -1.13
CA ASP A 147 -0.02 11.68 0.29
C ASP A 147 1.09 12.55 0.93
N ALA A 148 1.03 12.79 2.23
CA ALA A 148 2.03 13.56 2.98
C ALA A 148 3.43 12.95 2.86
N VAL A 149 4.45 13.80 2.85
CA VAL A 149 5.85 13.35 2.83
C VAL A 149 6.30 13.12 4.28
N GLY A 150 6.56 11.87 4.63
CA GLY A 150 6.98 11.47 5.98
C GLY A 150 8.46 11.68 6.24
N SER A 151 9.31 11.63 5.19
CA SER A 151 10.76 11.82 5.34
C SER A 151 11.43 12.37 4.08
N LEU A 152 12.51 13.12 4.28
CA LEU A 152 13.43 13.59 3.24
C LEU A 152 14.86 13.23 3.64
N VAL A 153 15.74 12.98 2.68
CA VAL A 153 17.18 12.84 2.95
C VAL A 153 17.99 13.14 1.67
N TRP A 154 19.13 13.82 1.83
CA TRP A 154 20.08 14.08 0.75
C TRP A 154 21.08 12.95 0.60
N SER A 155 21.47 12.63 -0.63
CA SER A 155 22.67 11.84 -0.86
C SER A 155 23.92 12.62 -0.39
N PRO A 156 24.99 11.94 0.06
CA PRO A 156 26.20 12.62 0.54
C PRO A 156 26.83 13.58 -0.48
N ASP A 157 26.64 13.33 -1.78
CA ASP A 157 27.12 14.18 -2.88
C ASP A 157 26.15 15.30 -3.30
N SER A 158 25.00 15.43 -2.63
CA SER A 158 23.92 16.40 -2.90
C SER A 158 23.28 16.30 -4.30
N ARG A 159 23.53 15.22 -5.05
CA ARG A 159 22.97 15.04 -6.41
C ARG A 159 21.57 14.42 -6.42
N ILE A 160 21.26 13.62 -5.40
CA ILE A 160 19.99 12.92 -5.26
C ILE A 160 19.32 13.39 -3.97
N LEU A 161 18.04 13.70 -4.06
CA LEU A 161 17.17 13.83 -2.90
C LEU A 161 16.24 12.62 -2.88
N ALA A 162 16.15 11.92 -1.75
CA ALA A 162 15.15 10.87 -1.56
C ALA A 162 14.00 11.39 -0.70
N SER A 163 12.77 11.06 -1.08
CA SER A 163 11.56 11.40 -0.33
C SER A 163 10.71 10.15 -0.08
N GLY A 164 10.26 9.95 1.16
CA GLY A 164 9.38 8.86 1.55
C GLY A 164 8.01 9.40 1.89
N GLY A 165 6.97 8.86 1.26
CA GLY A 165 5.59 9.32 1.45
C GLY A 165 4.74 8.37 2.29
N HIS A 166 3.64 8.91 2.82
CA HIS A 166 2.56 8.12 3.41
C HIS A 166 1.81 7.29 2.34
N ASP A 167 2.01 7.63 1.07
CA ASP A 167 1.59 6.84 -0.09
C ASP A 167 2.39 5.54 -0.30
N LYS A 168 3.30 5.21 0.64
CA LYS A 168 4.10 3.98 0.68
C LYS A 168 5.18 3.90 -0.40
N ILE A 169 5.43 5.01 -1.10
CA ILE A 169 6.41 5.11 -2.18
C ILE A 169 7.61 5.94 -1.71
N ILE A 170 8.80 5.55 -2.15
CA ILE A 170 10.00 6.40 -2.09
C ILE A 170 10.23 6.98 -3.47
N VAL A 171 10.53 8.27 -3.58
CA VAL A 171 10.89 8.90 -4.85
C VAL A 171 12.32 9.43 -4.77
N LEU A 172 13.13 9.07 -5.77
CA LEU A 172 14.49 9.61 -5.94
C LEU A 172 14.46 10.73 -6.96
N TRP A 173 15.00 11.88 -6.60
CA TRP A 173 14.98 13.11 -7.41
C TRP A 173 16.37 13.52 -7.83
N ASP A 174 16.52 13.91 -9.09
CA ASP A 174 17.69 14.63 -9.55
C ASP A 174 17.60 16.09 -9.07
N THR A 175 18.55 16.51 -8.25
CA THR A 175 18.46 17.80 -7.56
C THR A 175 18.69 18.98 -8.52
N VAL A 176 19.32 18.77 -9.68
CA VAL A 176 19.63 19.83 -10.65
C VAL A 176 18.45 20.06 -11.60
N SER A 177 17.88 18.98 -12.13
CA SER A 177 16.82 19.01 -13.14
C SER A 177 15.41 18.93 -12.55
N GLY A 178 15.27 18.52 -11.29
CA GLY A 178 13.98 18.29 -10.64
C GLY A 178 13.22 17.07 -11.17
N LYS A 179 13.86 16.21 -11.97
CA LYS A 179 13.22 15.02 -12.53
C LYS A 179 13.20 13.88 -11.52
N CYS A 180 12.10 13.14 -11.49
CA CYS A 180 12.01 11.86 -10.82
C CYS A 180 12.93 10.85 -11.53
N LEU A 181 13.96 10.37 -10.83
CA LEU A 181 14.90 9.36 -11.31
C LEU A 181 14.30 7.95 -11.19
N GLN A 182 13.74 7.62 -10.03
CA GLN A 182 13.16 6.31 -9.71
C GLN A 182 12.05 6.46 -8.67
N ARG A 183 11.10 5.53 -8.69
CA ARG A 183 10.10 5.33 -7.63
C ARG A 183 10.40 3.98 -7.01
N LEU A 184 10.57 3.87 -5.70
CA LEU A 184 10.81 2.59 -5.04
C LEU A 184 9.53 2.22 -4.31
N GLU A 185 8.92 1.13 -4.76
CA GLU A 185 7.69 0.57 -4.21
C GLU A 185 7.99 -0.75 -3.52
N GLY A 186 7.28 -1.01 -2.42
CA GLY A 186 7.38 -2.29 -1.72
C GLY A 186 6.85 -2.22 -0.30
N HIS A 187 6.99 -1.09 0.40
CA HIS A 187 6.43 -0.94 1.74
C HIS A 187 4.91 -1.09 1.73
N HIS A 188 4.37 -1.73 2.78
CA HIS A 188 2.93 -1.97 2.92
C HIS A 188 2.23 -0.93 3.80
N GLY A 189 2.99 0.01 4.37
CA GLY A 189 2.51 1.14 5.16
C GLY A 189 3.28 2.43 4.84
N PRO A 190 2.80 3.59 5.35
CA PRO A 190 3.49 4.86 5.34
C PRO A 190 4.98 4.76 5.66
N ILE A 191 5.80 5.54 4.95
CA ILE A 191 7.24 5.63 5.20
C ILE A 191 7.48 6.83 6.10
N TYR A 192 8.07 6.60 7.28
CA TYR A 192 8.31 7.66 8.27
C TYR A 192 9.76 8.14 8.29
N THR A 193 10.72 7.34 7.82
CA THR A 193 12.14 7.70 7.93
C THR A 193 12.96 7.10 6.80
N LEU A 194 13.96 7.86 6.36
CA LEU A 194 14.94 7.49 5.34
C LEU A 194 16.35 7.85 5.81
N ALA A 195 17.34 7.04 5.42
CA ALA A 195 18.75 7.33 5.66
C ALA A 195 19.62 6.84 4.50
N PHE A 196 20.48 7.70 3.95
CA PHE A 196 21.51 7.28 3.01
C PHE A 196 22.68 6.62 3.73
N SER A 197 23.25 5.57 3.13
CA SER A 197 24.56 5.09 3.57
C SER A 197 25.63 6.16 3.35
N PRO A 198 26.68 6.22 4.20
CA PRO A 198 27.75 7.22 4.06
C PRO A 198 28.47 7.18 2.70
N ASP A 199 28.48 6.02 2.03
CA ASP A 199 29.04 5.86 0.69
C ASP A 199 28.10 6.29 -0.45
N GLY A 200 26.85 6.67 -0.13
CA GLY A 200 25.82 7.11 -1.07
C GLY A 200 25.24 6.03 -1.98
N LYS A 201 25.61 4.75 -1.80
CA LYS A 201 25.17 3.67 -2.70
C LYS A 201 23.84 3.06 -2.31
N ASN A 202 23.50 3.10 -1.03
CA ASN A 202 22.30 2.49 -0.49
C ASN A 202 21.43 3.53 0.23
N LEU A 203 20.14 3.25 0.25
CA LEU A 203 19.14 3.98 1.03
C LEU A 203 18.44 2.97 1.94
N ILE A 204 18.24 3.34 3.20
CA ILE A 204 17.41 2.58 4.12
C ILE A 204 16.12 3.35 4.38
N SER A 205 15.02 2.62 4.45
CA SER A 205 13.71 3.15 4.81
C SER A 205 13.09 2.40 5.98
N GLY A 206 12.39 3.13 6.85
CA GLY A 206 11.60 2.62 7.97
C GLY A 206 10.14 3.04 7.83
N SER A 207 9.23 2.12 8.13
CA SER A 207 7.80 2.27 7.81
C SER A 207 6.89 1.85 8.96
N GLU A 208 5.62 2.27 8.87
CA GLU A 208 4.51 1.73 9.67
C GLU A 208 4.34 0.21 9.51
N ASP A 209 4.80 -0.37 8.39
CA ASP A 209 4.75 -1.83 8.18
C ASP A 209 5.71 -2.63 9.09
N LYS A 210 6.34 -1.97 10.07
CA LYS A 210 7.24 -2.55 11.08
C LYS A 210 8.57 -3.04 10.51
N THR A 211 8.82 -2.84 9.22
CA THR A 211 10.04 -3.29 8.55
C THR A 211 11.01 -2.17 8.26
N ILE A 212 12.28 -2.56 8.12
CA ILE A 212 13.33 -1.71 7.58
C ILE A 212 13.75 -2.31 6.22
N ARG A 213 13.84 -1.49 5.17
CA ARG A 213 14.23 -1.95 3.83
C ARG A 213 15.51 -1.27 3.36
N LEU A 214 16.41 -2.05 2.76
CA LEU A 214 17.62 -1.54 2.11
C LEU A 214 17.43 -1.55 0.59
N TRP A 215 17.63 -0.39 -0.02
CA TRP A 215 17.53 -0.15 -1.44
C TRP A 215 18.89 0.20 -2.02
N GLU A 216 19.24 -0.41 -3.15
CA GLU A 216 20.39 0.00 -3.93
C GLU A 216 19.99 1.10 -4.92
N ILE A 217 20.62 2.27 -4.82
CA ILE A 217 20.23 3.48 -5.56
C ILE A 217 20.40 3.33 -7.07
N LEU A 218 21.50 2.72 -7.52
CA LEU A 218 21.78 2.60 -8.96
C LEU A 218 20.80 1.65 -9.66
N SER A 219 20.41 0.57 -9.00
CA SER A 219 19.53 -0.45 -9.56
C SER A 219 18.05 -0.19 -9.27
N GLY A 220 17.75 0.56 -8.20
CA GLY A 220 16.39 0.74 -7.67
C GLY A 220 15.82 -0.53 -7.05
N LYS A 221 16.66 -1.50 -6.69
CA LYS A 221 16.22 -2.80 -6.14
C LYS A 221 16.28 -2.81 -4.62
N GLN A 222 15.31 -3.48 -4.01
CA GLN A 222 15.41 -3.88 -2.61
C GLN A 222 16.41 -5.04 -2.50
N ARG A 223 17.43 -4.88 -1.66
CA ARG A 223 18.44 -5.92 -1.36
C ARG A 223 18.13 -6.67 -0.08
N PHE A 224 17.67 -5.96 0.95
CA PHE A 224 17.34 -6.56 2.23
C PHE A 224 15.99 -6.05 2.75
N LEU A 225 15.25 -6.96 3.38
CA LEU A 225 14.16 -6.69 4.30
C LEU A 225 14.65 -7.09 5.69
N ILE A 226 14.66 -6.16 6.63
CA ILE A 226 15.15 -6.39 7.98
C ILE A 226 13.94 -6.38 8.91
N GLU A 227 13.65 -7.54 9.47
CA GLU A 227 12.56 -7.76 10.42
C GLU A 227 13.09 -7.70 11.86
N GLY A 228 12.22 -7.40 12.81
CA GLY A 228 12.53 -7.50 14.24
C GLY A 228 11.78 -6.51 15.10
N HIS A 229 11.52 -5.30 14.60
CA HIS A 229 10.62 -4.37 15.25
C HIS A 229 9.17 -4.87 15.19
N THR A 230 8.40 -4.59 16.22
CA THR A 230 7.00 -5.03 16.31
C THR A 230 5.98 -3.92 16.16
N ARG A 231 6.46 -2.67 16.03
CA ARG A 231 5.67 -1.47 15.74
C ARG A 231 6.42 -0.60 14.72
N ALA A 232 5.78 0.50 14.32
CA ALA A 232 6.29 1.44 13.32
C ALA A 232 7.70 1.95 13.63
N VAL A 233 8.55 2.02 12.59
CA VAL A 233 9.93 2.53 12.69
C VAL A 233 9.95 4.01 12.32
N HIS A 234 10.39 4.86 13.24
CA HIS A 234 10.33 6.33 13.10
C HIS A 234 11.70 7.00 13.01
N GLY A 235 12.76 6.35 13.46
CA GLY A 235 14.12 6.88 13.37
C GLY A 235 15.06 5.89 12.73
N LEU A 236 15.90 6.36 11.81
CA LEU A 236 17.02 5.64 11.23
C LEU A 236 18.24 6.53 11.15
N ALA A 237 19.41 6.01 11.54
CA ALA A 237 20.68 6.69 11.34
C ALA A 237 21.80 5.68 11.10
N PHE A 238 22.66 5.94 10.12
CA PHE A 238 23.92 5.21 9.97
C PHE A 238 24.98 5.81 10.88
N SER A 239 25.88 4.96 11.39
CA SER A 239 27.13 5.46 11.96
C SER A 239 27.98 6.13 10.85
N PRO A 240 28.83 7.11 11.20
CA PRO A 240 29.64 7.83 10.21
C PRO A 240 30.56 6.93 9.38
N ASP A 241 31.03 5.82 9.94
CA ASP A 241 31.83 4.81 9.25
C ASP A 241 30.99 3.81 8.42
N GLY A 242 29.67 3.86 8.55
CA GLY A 242 28.73 2.97 7.88
C GLY A 242 28.71 1.54 8.41
N ALA A 243 29.38 1.23 9.52
CA ALA A 243 29.43 -0.12 10.09
C ALA A 243 28.17 -0.51 10.87
N LEU A 244 27.44 0.48 11.38
CA LEU A 244 26.25 0.30 12.21
C LEU A 244 25.05 1.08 11.65
N LEU A 245 23.86 0.54 11.89
CA LEU A 245 22.59 1.23 11.73
C LEU A 245 21.88 1.25 13.08
N ALA A 246 21.32 2.40 13.46
CA ALA A 246 20.41 2.51 14.58
C ALA A 246 18.99 2.69 14.06
N SER A 247 18.02 1.97 14.65
CA SER A 247 16.60 2.15 14.37
C SER A 247 15.80 2.35 15.65
N LYS A 248 14.96 3.38 15.68
CA LYS A 248 14.04 3.69 16.81
C LYS A 248 12.61 3.40 16.38
N SER A 249 11.89 2.64 17.22
CA SER A 249 10.54 2.16 16.93
C SER A 249 9.54 2.54 18.03
N SER A 250 8.26 2.54 17.65
CA SER A 250 7.13 2.65 18.56
C SER A 250 7.01 1.48 19.54
N ASP A 251 7.78 0.41 19.36
CA ASP A 251 7.86 -0.74 20.29
C ASP A 251 8.71 -0.45 21.54
N ASN A 252 9.08 0.82 21.76
CA ASN A 252 9.92 1.30 22.85
C ASN A 252 11.36 0.78 22.82
N THR A 253 11.77 0.14 21.72
CA THR A 253 13.15 -0.32 21.53
C THR A 253 13.88 0.56 20.52
N THR A 254 15.15 0.82 20.82
CA THR A 254 16.13 1.25 19.81
C THR A 254 17.06 0.08 19.53
N ARG A 255 17.14 -0.37 18.28
CA ARG A 255 17.99 -1.50 17.87
C ARG A 255 19.22 -1.01 17.13
N LEU A 256 20.36 -1.65 17.41
CA LEU A 256 21.56 -1.53 16.61
C LEU A 256 21.74 -2.75 15.72
N TRP A 257 22.03 -2.50 14.46
CA TRP A 257 22.26 -3.51 13.44
C TRP A 257 23.68 -3.37 12.90
N ARG A 258 24.31 -4.51 12.62
CA ARG A 258 25.53 -4.55 11.83
C ARG A 258 25.19 -4.43 10.34
N THR A 259 25.87 -3.57 9.59
CA THR A 259 25.49 -3.30 8.19
C THR A 259 26.00 -4.32 7.17
N ASP A 260 27.01 -5.13 7.54
CA ASP A 260 27.51 -6.21 6.68
C ASP A 260 26.55 -7.40 6.63
N SER A 261 25.80 -7.64 7.72
CA SER A 261 25.01 -8.84 7.90
C SER A 261 23.56 -8.61 8.32
N TRP A 262 23.21 -7.38 8.71
CA TRP A 262 21.87 -6.97 9.18
C TRP A 262 21.36 -7.79 10.37
N GLU A 263 22.30 -8.19 11.23
CA GLU A 263 22.01 -8.84 12.51
C GLU A 263 21.84 -7.78 13.59
N THR A 264 20.88 -7.99 14.49
CA THR A 264 20.74 -7.17 15.69
C THR A 264 21.92 -7.45 16.62
N LEU A 265 22.73 -6.44 16.91
CA LEU A 265 23.85 -6.53 17.86
C LEU A 265 23.38 -6.28 19.29
N ALA A 266 22.51 -5.30 19.47
CA ALA A 266 22.01 -4.87 20.77
C ALA A 266 20.70 -4.10 20.58
N PHE A 267 19.94 -3.98 21.68
CA PHE A 267 18.83 -3.06 21.75
C PHE A 267 18.80 -2.36 23.11
N LEU A 268 18.27 -1.15 23.11
CA LEU A 268 18.03 -0.33 24.30
C LEU A 268 16.53 -0.19 24.47
N GLU A 269 16.02 -0.58 25.63
CA GLU A 269 14.63 -0.36 26.01
C GLU A 269 14.47 1.00 26.70
N SER A 270 13.48 1.77 26.27
CA SER A 270 13.09 3.01 26.94
C SER A 270 11.78 2.78 27.69
N THR A 271 11.72 3.12 28.97
CA THR A 271 10.46 3.15 29.72
C THR A 271 9.63 4.34 29.24
N ARG A 272 8.65 4.12 28.34
CA ARG A 272 7.70 5.17 27.93
C ARG A 272 6.34 4.97 28.60
N THR A 273 5.77 6.08 29.08
CA THR A 273 4.40 6.19 29.60
C THR A 273 3.49 7.02 28.68
N SER A 274 4.04 7.71 27.67
CA SER A 274 3.30 8.67 26.85
C SER A 274 2.82 8.11 25.51
N THR A 275 1.62 8.52 25.11
CA THR A 275 0.93 8.22 23.83
C THR A 275 1.35 9.12 22.66
N SER A 276 2.51 9.79 22.74
CA SER A 276 2.92 10.78 21.74
C SER A 276 3.11 10.20 20.33
N SER A 277 2.62 10.97 19.36
CA SER A 277 2.53 10.62 17.94
C SER A 277 3.79 10.93 17.12
N TYR A 278 4.81 11.55 17.74
CA TYR A 278 6.10 11.84 17.12
C TYR A 278 7.21 11.21 17.95
N LEU A 279 7.85 10.19 17.38
CA LEU A 279 9.06 9.62 17.97
C LEU A 279 10.24 10.45 17.47
N GLY A 280 10.82 11.25 18.35
CA GLY A 280 11.99 12.05 18.05
C GLY A 280 13.12 11.19 17.45
N GLY A 281 13.86 11.76 16.51
CA GLY A 281 14.88 11.07 15.71
C GLY A 281 15.99 10.39 16.52
N VAL A 282 16.73 9.48 15.89
CA VAL A 282 17.97 8.87 16.39
C VAL A 282 19.15 9.48 15.66
N ALA A 283 20.24 9.78 16.35
CA ALA A 283 21.38 10.43 15.71
C ALA A 283 22.72 9.94 16.27
N PHE A 284 23.56 9.38 15.40
CA PHE A 284 24.95 9.09 15.75
C PHE A 284 25.78 10.36 15.80
N HIS A 285 26.69 10.41 16.76
CA HIS A 285 27.67 11.48 16.82
C HIS A 285 28.62 11.43 15.60
N PRO A 286 29.02 12.56 15.00
CA PRO A 286 29.74 12.57 13.72
C PRO A 286 31.12 11.90 13.71
N THR A 287 31.79 11.78 14.86
CA THR A 287 33.17 11.23 14.93
C THR A 287 33.46 10.29 16.09
N GLN A 288 32.52 10.11 17.03
CA GLN A 288 32.73 9.31 18.25
C GLN A 288 31.66 8.23 18.27
N PRO A 289 31.91 7.07 18.89
CA PRO A 289 30.93 5.99 19.01
C PRO A 289 29.89 6.33 20.09
N MET A 290 29.09 7.35 19.79
CA MET A 290 28.06 7.88 20.66
C MET A 290 26.73 7.98 19.91
N LEU A 291 25.64 7.74 20.63
CA LEU A 291 24.28 7.73 20.10
C LEU A 291 23.39 8.64 20.96
N ALA A 292 22.74 9.60 20.31
CA ALA A 292 21.73 10.44 20.94
C ALA A 292 20.34 9.85 20.73
N LEU A 293 19.60 9.69 21.83
CA LEU A 293 18.24 9.15 21.86
C LEU A 293 17.33 10.03 22.71
N PRO A 294 16.16 10.45 22.20
CA PRO A 294 15.16 11.11 23.03
C PRO A 294 14.50 10.08 23.97
N CYS A 295 14.20 10.49 25.20
CA CYS A 295 13.67 9.72 26.31
C CYS A 295 12.72 10.60 27.16
N GLU A 296 11.99 10.00 28.12
CA GLU A 296 11.04 10.67 29.02
C GLU A 296 10.04 11.60 28.28
N GLU A 297 9.06 10.99 27.61
CA GLU A 297 8.06 11.71 26.79
C GLU A 297 8.70 12.55 25.67
N ASP A 298 9.88 12.13 25.20
CA ASP A 298 10.73 12.81 24.22
C ASP A 298 11.08 14.26 24.60
N THR A 299 11.08 14.61 25.89
CA THR A 299 11.50 15.94 26.39
C THR A 299 12.97 16.00 26.80
N VAL A 300 13.58 14.83 26.99
CA VAL A 300 14.95 14.64 27.46
C VAL A 300 15.73 13.91 26.37
N VAL A 301 17.01 14.24 26.19
CA VAL A 301 17.89 13.47 25.29
C VAL A 301 18.96 12.75 26.10
N GLN A 302 19.05 11.44 25.95
CA GLN A 302 20.12 10.61 26.50
C GLN A 302 21.22 10.45 25.46
N ILE A 303 22.46 10.65 25.89
CA ILE A 303 23.65 10.41 25.09
C ILE A 303 24.31 9.13 25.62
N TRP A 304 24.35 8.11 24.77
CA TRP A 304 24.94 6.82 25.05
C TRP A 304 26.30 6.70 24.39
N GLU A 305 27.27 6.15 25.08
CA GLU A 305 28.61 5.83 24.57
C GLU A 305 28.78 4.31 24.53
N PHE A 306 29.41 3.82 23.46
CA PHE A 306 29.62 2.40 23.23
C PHE A 306 30.99 2.16 22.57
N ASP A 307 31.47 0.93 22.64
CA ASP A 307 32.67 0.51 21.91
C ASP A 307 32.26 -0.26 20.65
N THR A 308 32.51 0.35 19.48
CA THR A 308 32.20 -0.26 18.17
C THR A 308 32.94 -1.57 17.97
N THR A 309 34.19 -1.68 18.41
CA THR A 309 35.01 -2.88 18.21
C THR A 309 34.50 -4.05 19.05
N ASP A 310 34.14 -3.79 20.31
CA ASP A 310 33.56 -4.81 21.19
C ASP A 310 32.17 -5.25 20.71
N LEU A 311 31.33 -4.30 20.25
CA LEU A 311 30.00 -4.63 19.71
C LEU A 311 30.10 -5.51 18.46
N LEU A 312 31.06 -5.25 17.57
CA LEU A 312 31.25 -6.02 16.34
C LEU A 312 31.96 -7.37 16.59
N ALA A 313 32.78 -7.48 17.64
CA ALA A 313 33.52 -8.70 17.98
C ALA A 313 32.69 -9.73 18.77
N LYS A 314 31.62 -9.30 19.46
CA LYS A 314 30.77 -10.20 20.23
C LYS A 314 30.01 -11.16 19.29
N PRO A 315 30.03 -12.48 19.55
CA PRO A 315 29.16 -13.40 18.84
C PRO A 315 27.71 -13.04 19.13
N THR A 316 26.91 -12.88 18.08
CA THR A 316 25.48 -12.62 18.18
C THR A 316 24.81 -13.72 19.02
N MET A 317 24.03 -13.31 20.03
CA MET A 317 23.47 -14.24 21.03
C MET A 317 22.51 -15.27 20.42
N ASN A 318 21.92 -14.97 19.26
CA ASN A 318 21.08 -15.87 18.49
C ASN A 318 21.56 -15.91 17.03
N PRO A 319 21.62 -17.09 16.40
CA PRO A 319 21.85 -17.18 14.96
C PRO A 319 20.78 -16.40 14.21
N THR A 320 21.17 -15.72 13.14
CA THR A 320 20.24 -15.02 12.26
C THR A 320 19.88 -15.92 11.11
N ILE A 321 18.59 -16.01 10.83
CA ILE A 321 18.07 -16.75 9.69
C ILE A 321 17.74 -15.75 8.60
N ARG A 322 18.29 -15.97 7.42
CA ARG A 322 17.96 -15.21 6.22
C ARG A 322 17.04 -16.03 5.34
N TYR A 323 15.87 -15.51 5.03
CA TYR A 323 14.98 -16.12 4.05
C TYR A 323 15.11 -15.40 2.71
N THR A 324 15.26 -16.19 1.65
CA THR A 324 15.16 -15.69 0.29
C THR A 324 14.11 -16.53 -0.42
N ASN A 325 13.03 -15.87 -0.86
CA ASN A 325 11.87 -16.55 -1.44
C ASN A 325 11.80 -16.28 -2.94
N ALA A 326 11.70 -17.34 -3.74
CA ALA A 326 11.46 -17.27 -5.17
C ALA A 326 10.04 -17.71 -5.49
N LYS A 327 9.30 -16.84 -6.18
CA LYS A 327 7.93 -17.13 -6.63
C LYS A 327 7.95 -17.68 -8.05
N VAL A 328 7.49 -18.91 -8.20
CA VAL A 328 7.32 -19.59 -9.49
C VAL A 328 5.84 -19.71 -9.76
N VAL A 329 5.38 -19.31 -10.93
CA VAL A 329 3.96 -19.40 -11.30
C VAL A 329 3.77 -20.38 -12.44
N LEU A 330 2.76 -21.24 -12.32
CA LEU A 330 2.26 -22.12 -13.37
C LEU A 330 0.93 -21.56 -13.89
N VAL A 331 0.93 -21.13 -15.15
CA VAL A 331 -0.25 -20.57 -15.83
C VAL A 331 -0.53 -21.29 -17.13
N GLY A 332 -1.76 -21.23 -17.61
CA GLY A 332 -2.17 -21.91 -18.83
C GLY A 332 -3.67 -22.18 -18.83
N ASP A 333 -4.24 -22.53 -19.98
CA ASP A 333 -5.69 -22.67 -20.12
C ASP A 333 -6.29 -23.84 -19.33
N THR A 334 -7.62 -23.84 -19.24
CA THR A 334 -8.37 -24.93 -18.61
C THR A 334 -8.03 -26.27 -19.28
N GLY A 335 -7.88 -27.32 -18.48
CA GLY A 335 -7.69 -28.66 -19.01
C GLY A 335 -6.32 -28.96 -19.63
N VAL A 336 -5.34 -28.04 -19.62
CA VAL A 336 -3.99 -28.30 -20.18
C VAL A 336 -3.14 -29.26 -19.32
N GLY A 337 -3.60 -29.64 -18.12
CA GLY A 337 -2.90 -30.58 -17.23
C GLY A 337 -1.97 -29.94 -16.21
N LYS A 338 -2.21 -28.68 -15.81
CA LYS A 338 -1.41 -27.95 -14.82
C LYS A 338 -1.32 -28.67 -13.48
N SER A 339 -2.43 -29.02 -12.86
CA SER A 339 -2.45 -29.60 -11.51
C SER A 339 -1.69 -30.94 -11.44
N ALA A 340 -1.87 -31.81 -12.44
CA ALA A 340 -1.08 -33.04 -12.55
C ALA A 340 0.43 -32.77 -12.73
N LEU A 341 0.79 -31.73 -13.49
CA LEU A 341 2.18 -31.30 -13.65
C LEU A 341 2.74 -30.72 -12.34
N THR A 342 1.96 -29.92 -11.60
CA THR A 342 2.30 -29.38 -10.28
C THR A 342 2.66 -30.50 -9.32
N LEU A 343 1.82 -31.52 -9.19
CA LEU A 343 2.06 -32.68 -8.30
C LEU A 343 3.41 -33.34 -8.58
N VAL A 344 3.70 -33.61 -9.85
CA VAL A 344 4.91 -34.33 -10.25
C VAL A 344 6.16 -33.45 -10.13
N LEU A 345 6.04 -32.15 -10.41
CA LEU A 345 7.12 -31.17 -10.22
C LEU A 345 7.52 -31.00 -8.75
N THR A 346 6.56 -31.08 -7.82
CA THR A 346 6.81 -31.00 -6.37
C THR A 346 7.22 -32.36 -5.77
N GLY A 347 7.43 -33.40 -6.57
CA GLY A 347 7.90 -34.71 -6.13
C GLY A 347 6.80 -35.70 -5.71
N ASN A 348 5.52 -35.37 -5.88
CA ASN A 348 4.42 -36.30 -5.64
C ASN A 348 4.22 -37.25 -6.83
N ARG A 349 3.54 -38.37 -6.58
CA ARG A 349 3.16 -39.31 -7.65
C ARG A 349 2.06 -38.70 -8.53
N TYR A 350 2.11 -39.01 -9.83
CA TYR A 350 1.05 -38.62 -10.76
C TYR A 350 -0.31 -39.16 -10.29
N GLN A 351 -1.32 -38.29 -10.36
CA GLN A 351 -2.73 -38.60 -10.17
C GLN A 351 -3.54 -37.89 -11.25
N GLU A 352 -4.66 -38.47 -11.67
CA GLU A 352 -5.59 -37.77 -12.54
C GLU A 352 -6.27 -36.66 -11.75
N THR A 353 -6.18 -35.44 -12.27
CA THR A 353 -6.72 -34.24 -11.63
C THR A 353 -7.77 -33.59 -12.50
N GLU A 354 -8.82 -33.07 -11.89
CA GLU A 354 -9.78 -32.21 -12.56
C GLU A 354 -9.18 -30.81 -12.85
N SER A 355 -9.93 -29.95 -13.53
CA SER A 355 -9.46 -28.59 -13.79
C SER A 355 -9.41 -27.81 -12.49
N THR A 356 -8.27 -27.18 -12.18
CA THR A 356 -8.17 -26.29 -11.04
C THR A 356 -9.22 -25.17 -11.17
N HIS A 357 -9.98 -24.94 -10.11
CA HIS A 357 -10.92 -23.85 -9.99
C HIS A 357 -10.25 -22.70 -9.21
N SER A 358 -9.60 -22.96 -8.08
CA SER A 358 -8.85 -21.96 -7.30
C SER A 358 -7.35 -21.86 -7.63
N ARG A 359 -6.67 -20.90 -7.00
CA ARG A 359 -5.21 -20.86 -6.85
C ARG A 359 -4.77 -21.98 -5.90
N GLN A 360 -3.60 -22.58 -6.13
CA GLN A 360 -2.97 -23.50 -5.17
C GLN A 360 -1.49 -23.13 -5.01
N VAL A 361 -0.97 -23.15 -3.77
CA VAL A 361 0.42 -22.82 -3.47
C VAL A 361 1.10 -24.04 -2.87
N HIS A 362 2.19 -24.48 -3.51
CA HIS A 362 2.96 -25.64 -3.10
C HIS A 362 4.42 -25.27 -2.85
N GLN A 363 5.03 -25.90 -1.85
CA GLN A 363 6.47 -25.86 -1.68
C GLN A 363 7.14 -26.68 -2.80
N PHE A 364 8.03 -26.04 -3.55
CA PHE A 364 8.70 -26.65 -4.71
C PHE A 364 10.08 -27.20 -4.36
N ASP A 365 10.88 -26.38 -3.65
CA ASP A 365 12.24 -26.71 -3.22
C ASP A 365 12.61 -25.84 -2.00
N THR A 366 13.42 -26.39 -1.10
CA THR A 366 13.99 -25.65 0.03
C THR A 366 15.43 -26.08 0.26
N GLN A 367 16.33 -25.11 0.38
CA GLN A 367 17.76 -25.34 0.60
C GLN A 367 18.23 -24.52 1.80
N ASN A 368 18.85 -25.19 2.76
CA ASN A 368 19.46 -24.56 3.93
C ASN A 368 20.96 -24.43 3.71
N ILE A 369 21.45 -23.20 3.64
CA ILE A 369 22.84 -22.86 3.34
C ILE A 369 23.45 -22.23 4.59
N ARG A 370 24.49 -22.86 5.13
CA ARG A 370 25.23 -22.28 6.25
C ARG A 370 26.31 -21.34 5.73
N ILE A 371 26.13 -20.03 5.93
CA ILE A 371 27.09 -19.00 5.49
C ILE A 371 28.23 -18.87 6.49
N SER A 372 27.89 -18.85 7.78
CA SER A 372 28.86 -18.71 8.87
C SER A 372 28.40 -19.52 10.09
N SER A 373 29.14 -19.45 11.20
CA SER A 373 28.72 -20.10 12.45
C SER A 373 27.36 -19.60 12.93
N ASN A 374 27.02 -18.33 12.63
CA ASN A 374 25.88 -17.61 13.18
C ASN A 374 24.83 -17.19 12.13
N VAL A 375 25.07 -17.41 10.83
CA VAL A 375 24.11 -17.06 9.76
C VAL A 375 23.76 -18.28 8.93
N GLU A 376 22.47 -18.60 8.93
CA GLU A 376 21.84 -19.60 8.05
C GLU A 376 21.01 -18.86 7.00
N GLU A 377 21.17 -19.19 5.73
CA GLU A 377 20.33 -18.70 4.64
C GLU A 377 19.45 -19.83 4.12
N ILE A 378 18.14 -19.62 4.11
CA ILE A 378 17.11 -20.54 3.66
C ILE A 378 16.59 -20.02 2.32
N HIS A 379 16.84 -20.79 1.27
CA HIS A 379 16.31 -20.55 -0.07
C HIS A 379 15.03 -21.34 -0.22
N GLU A 380 13.90 -20.66 -0.42
CA GLU A 380 12.57 -21.27 -0.54
C GLU A 380 11.98 -20.95 -1.90
N VAL A 381 11.53 -21.98 -2.62
CA VAL A 381 10.83 -21.84 -3.89
C VAL A 381 9.37 -22.23 -3.70
N LEU A 382 8.46 -21.29 -3.99
CA LEU A 382 7.02 -21.52 -3.92
C LEU A 382 6.44 -21.59 -5.32
N LEU A 383 5.74 -22.69 -5.64
CA LEU A 383 5.06 -22.91 -6.91
C LEU A 383 3.57 -22.58 -6.77
N TRP A 384 3.12 -21.59 -7.54
CA TRP A 384 1.75 -21.09 -7.56
C TRP A 384 1.04 -21.63 -8.81
N ASP A 385 0.10 -22.55 -8.63
CA ASP A 385 -0.77 -23.06 -9.69
C ASP A 385 -2.02 -22.18 -9.80
N LEU A 386 -2.16 -21.49 -10.93
CA LEU A 386 -3.28 -20.58 -11.19
C LEU A 386 -4.27 -21.22 -12.17
N ALA A 387 -5.56 -21.25 -11.84
CA ALA A 387 -6.59 -21.70 -12.77
C ALA A 387 -6.60 -20.90 -14.08
N GLY A 388 -6.86 -21.63 -15.17
CA GLY A 388 -6.80 -21.14 -16.55
C GLY A 388 -8.11 -20.63 -17.14
N GLN A 389 -9.21 -20.81 -16.41
CA GLN A 389 -10.55 -20.54 -16.91
C GLN A 389 -10.75 -19.04 -17.18
N PRO A 390 -11.39 -18.63 -18.29
CA PRO A 390 -11.54 -17.21 -18.64
C PRO A 390 -12.15 -16.34 -17.53
N GLY A 391 -13.10 -16.87 -16.75
CA GLY A 391 -13.70 -16.17 -15.60
C GLY A 391 -12.75 -15.99 -14.40
N TYR A 392 -11.73 -16.82 -14.29
CA TYR A 392 -10.76 -16.84 -13.19
C TYR A 392 -9.51 -16.02 -13.49
N ARG A 393 -9.22 -15.77 -14.79
CA ARG A 393 -8.09 -14.95 -15.24
C ARG A 393 -8.10 -13.55 -14.58
N LEU A 394 -9.28 -12.96 -14.38
CA LEU A 394 -9.41 -11.63 -13.77
C LEU A 394 -8.93 -11.61 -12.31
N ILE A 395 -9.25 -12.66 -11.54
CA ILE A 395 -8.83 -12.80 -10.15
C ILE A 395 -7.36 -13.20 -10.06
N HIS A 396 -6.93 -14.17 -10.87
CA HIS A 396 -5.56 -14.70 -10.80
C HIS A 396 -4.49 -13.73 -11.29
N GLN A 397 -4.84 -12.75 -12.13
CA GLN A 397 -3.93 -11.66 -12.50
C GLN A 397 -3.47 -10.83 -11.30
N LEU A 398 -4.26 -10.74 -10.23
CA LEU A 398 -3.89 -10.03 -8.99
C LEU A 398 -2.68 -10.66 -8.29
N HIS A 399 -2.42 -11.94 -8.57
CA HIS A 399 -1.37 -12.73 -7.93
C HIS A 399 -0.07 -12.80 -8.75
N LEU A 400 0.03 -12.08 -9.87
CA LEU A 400 1.22 -12.07 -10.74
C LEU A 400 2.31 -11.08 -10.29
N HIS A 401 2.22 -10.53 -9.07
CA HIS A 401 3.27 -9.69 -8.49
C HIS A 401 4.50 -10.53 -8.07
N GLU A 402 5.69 -9.93 -8.18
CA GLU A 402 6.99 -10.49 -7.74
C GLU A 402 7.37 -11.87 -8.32
N VAL A 403 6.85 -12.22 -9.49
CA VAL A 403 7.14 -13.51 -10.14
C VAL A 403 8.59 -13.54 -10.66
N THR A 404 9.34 -14.56 -10.22
CA THR A 404 10.73 -14.80 -10.65
C THR A 404 10.78 -15.64 -11.93
N VAL A 405 10.01 -16.73 -11.94
CA VAL A 405 9.92 -17.68 -13.07
C VAL A 405 8.45 -17.98 -13.36
N ALA A 406 8.08 -17.98 -14.63
CA ALA A 406 6.75 -18.35 -15.09
C ALA A 406 6.83 -19.55 -16.05
N LEU A 407 6.00 -20.56 -15.80
CA LEU A 407 5.77 -21.70 -16.66
C LEU A 407 4.42 -21.51 -17.36
N VAL A 408 4.44 -21.24 -18.66
CA VAL A 408 3.23 -21.08 -19.47
C VAL A 408 2.92 -22.40 -20.17
N VAL A 409 1.91 -23.08 -19.67
CA VAL A 409 1.51 -24.43 -20.09
C VAL A 409 0.43 -24.39 -21.15
N PHE A 410 0.60 -25.17 -22.21
CA PHE A 410 -0.43 -25.39 -23.22
C PHE A 410 -0.60 -26.87 -23.54
N ASP A 411 -1.77 -27.23 -24.05
CA ASP A 411 -2.07 -28.60 -24.46
C ASP A 411 -1.53 -28.84 -25.88
N ALA A 412 -0.59 -29.78 -26.00
CA ALA A 412 0.03 -30.15 -27.27
C ALA A 412 -0.95 -30.77 -28.29
N ARG A 413 -2.15 -31.18 -27.85
CA ARG A 413 -3.19 -31.81 -28.66
C ARG A 413 -4.11 -30.83 -29.39
N ASN A 414 -4.12 -29.56 -29.00
CA ASN A 414 -5.04 -28.59 -29.60
C ASN A 414 -4.54 -28.19 -31.00
N GLU A 415 -5.11 -28.82 -32.04
CA GLU A 415 -4.73 -28.58 -33.44
C GLU A 415 -5.28 -27.27 -34.01
N ILE A 416 -6.33 -26.70 -33.39
CA ILE A 416 -7.04 -25.51 -33.91
C ILE A 416 -6.25 -24.24 -33.55
N ASP A 417 -6.04 -24.01 -32.26
CA ASP A 417 -5.23 -22.89 -31.78
C ASP A 417 -4.56 -23.19 -30.44
N PRO A 418 -3.38 -23.82 -30.45
CA PRO A 418 -2.70 -24.25 -29.22
C PRO A 418 -2.08 -23.09 -28.42
N PHE A 419 -1.90 -21.92 -29.02
CA PHE A 419 -1.22 -20.78 -28.38
C PHE A 419 -2.16 -19.72 -27.85
N SER A 420 -3.48 -19.91 -27.96
CA SER A 420 -4.43 -18.88 -27.58
C SER A 420 -4.25 -18.44 -26.11
N GLY A 421 -4.38 -19.37 -25.17
CA GLY A 421 -4.10 -19.12 -23.76
C GLY A 421 -2.69 -18.58 -23.46
N VAL A 422 -1.69 -18.98 -24.24
CA VAL A 422 -0.29 -18.60 -24.04
C VAL A 422 -0.12 -17.09 -24.24
N LEU A 423 -0.71 -16.53 -25.30
CA LEU A 423 -0.62 -15.11 -25.61
C LEU A 423 -1.19 -14.24 -24.49
N HIS A 424 -2.35 -14.64 -23.96
CA HIS A 424 -2.97 -13.94 -22.83
C HIS A 424 -2.05 -13.91 -21.61
N TRP A 425 -1.56 -15.07 -21.17
CA TRP A 425 -0.76 -15.19 -19.96
C TRP A 425 0.59 -14.51 -20.08
N VAL A 426 1.26 -14.62 -21.23
CA VAL A 426 2.52 -13.91 -21.48
C VAL A 426 2.32 -12.40 -21.36
N ARG A 427 1.24 -11.85 -21.95
CA ARG A 427 0.92 -10.42 -21.84
C ARG A 427 0.60 -10.01 -20.41
N ALA A 428 -0.19 -10.79 -19.68
CA ALA A 428 -0.52 -10.53 -18.28
C ALA A 428 0.72 -10.55 -17.38
N LEU A 429 1.61 -11.53 -17.57
CA LEU A 429 2.89 -11.65 -16.88
C LEU A 429 3.80 -10.44 -17.13
N ARG A 430 3.92 -9.99 -18.38
CA ARG A 430 4.72 -8.82 -18.74
C ARG A 430 4.14 -7.52 -18.18
N GLN A 431 2.83 -7.39 -18.14
CA GLN A 431 2.15 -6.23 -17.55
C GLN A 431 2.32 -6.22 -16.02
N ALA A 432 2.16 -7.37 -15.35
CA ALA A 432 2.42 -7.47 -13.91
C ALA A 432 3.89 -7.14 -13.58
N GLN A 433 4.83 -7.61 -14.41
CA GLN A 433 6.23 -7.25 -14.29
C GLN A 433 6.48 -5.74 -14.44
N GLN A 434 5.74 -5.05 -15.31
CA GLN A 434 5.82 -3.60 -15.46
C GLN A 434 5.29 -2.87 -14.22
N LEU A 435 4.13 -3.28 -13.71
CA LEU A 435 3.56 -2.68 -12.50
C LEU A 435 4.51 -2.81 -11.30
N ASN A 436 5.30 -3.89 -11.22
CA ASN A 436 6.32 -4.07 -10.19
C ASN A 436 7.65 -3.35 -10.50
N ARG A 437 7.86 -2.83 -11.72
CA ARG A 437 9.12 -2.21 -12.18
C ARG A 437 9.19 -0.72 -11.86
N ALA A 438 9.01 -0.41 -10.59
CA ALA A 438 9.49 0.86 -10.04
C ALA A 438 11.05 0.86 -9.92
N GLY A 439 11.72 -0.29 -10.11
CA GLY A 439 13.18 -0.42 -10.30
C GLY A 439 13.59 -1.35 -11.46
N LYS A 440 14.87 -1.34 -11.87
CA LYS A 440 15.45 -2.24 -12.90
C LYS A 440 15.59 -3.68 -12.35
N SER A 441 14.49 -4.31 -11.94
CA SER A 441 14.47 -5.72 -11.54
C SER A 441 14.82 -6.63 -12.72
N GLN A 442 15.41 -7.81 -12.43
CA GLN A 442 15.75 -8.77 -13.48
C GLN A 442 14.51 -9.12 -14.31
N PRO A 443 14.67 -9.39 -15.61
CA PRO A 443 13.59 -9.90 -16.41
C PRO A 443 13.16 -11.27 -15.86
N MET A 444 11.95 -11.37 -15.33
CA MET A 444 11.25 -12.64 -15.08
C MET A 444 11.46 -13.58 -16.27
N LYS A 445 11.83 -14.81 -15.93
CA LYS A 445 12.07 -15.88 -16.89
C LYS A 445 10.76 -16.56 -17.25
N ILE A 446 10.45 -16.65 -18.54
CA ILE A 446 9.20 -17.26 -19.02
C ILE A 446 9.53 -18.47 -19.87
N TYR A 447 9.16 -19.66 -19.39
CA TYR A 447 9.32 -20.91 -20.12
C TYR A 447 7.97 -21.36 -20.70
N LEU A 448 8.02 -21.82 -21.95
CA LEU A 448 6.88 -22.41 -22.64
C LEU A 448 6.88 -23.93 -22.42
N VAL A 449 5.77 -24.49 -21.93
CA VAL A 449 5.68 -25.91 -21.59
C VAL A 449 4.54 -26.56 -22.35
N ALA A 450 4.86 -27.49 -23.26
CA ALA A 450 3.89 -28.39 -23.86
C ALA A 450 3.62 -29.54 -22.88
N ALA A 451 2.37 -29.68 -22.43
CA ALA A 451 1.97 -30.77 -21.54
C ALA A 451 1.27 -31.91 -22.31
N ARG A 452 1.26 -33.11 -21.70
CA ARG A 452 0.54 -34.32 -22.16
C ARG A 452 1.06 -34.92 -23.47
N VAL A 453 2.36 -34.88 -23.69
CA VAL A 453 3.00 -35.43 -24.91
C VAL A 453 2.98 -36.96 -25.01
N ASP A 454 2.56 -37.66 -23.94
CA ASP A 454 2.45 -39.13 -23.91
C ASP A 454 1.35 -39.71 -24.80
N ARG A 455 0.37 -38.90 -25.24
CA ARG A 455 -0.81 -39.37 -25.99
C ARG A 455 -0.79 -38.99 -27.48
N GLY A 456 0.39 -38.71 -28.03
CA GLY A 456 0.59 -38.24 -29.40
C GLY A 456 1.49 -37.00 -29.38
N GLY A 457 2.52 -36.98 -30.23
CA GLY A 457 3.51 -35.89 -30.26
C GLY A 457 2.91 -34.52 -30.53
N VAL A 458 3.70 -33.46 -30.36
CA VAL A 458 3.23 -32.08 -30.52
C VAL A 458 2.73 -31.84 -31.96
N GLY A 459 1.44 -31.55 -32.13
CA GLY A 459 0.82 -31.30 -33.44
C GLY A 459 1.26 -30.01 -34.15
N ILE A 460 2.27 -29.32 -33.60
CA ILE A 460 2.72 -27.99 -34.02
C ILE A 460 4.12 -28.12 -34.60
N THR A 461 4.36 -27.45 -35.73
CA THR A 461 5.69 -27.41 -36.33
C THR A 461 6.69 -26.67 -35.44
N GLN A 462 7.94 -27.15 -35.38
CA GLN A 462 9.03 -26.48 -34.66
C GLN A 462 9.24 -25.03 -35.13
N LYS A 463 8.94 -24.73 -36.41
CA LYS A 463 8.99 -23.37 -36.96
C LYS A 463 8.02 -22.43 -36.23
N ARG A 464 6.76 -22.85 -36.04
CA ARG A 464 5.74 -22.04 -35.35
C ARG A 464 6.07 -21.85 -33.86
N ILE A 465 6.63 -22.88 -33.21
CA ILE A 465 7.14 -22.76 -31.83
C ILE A 465 8.27 -21.72 -31.78
N LYS A 466 9.23 -21.79 -32.71
CA LYS A 466 10.35 -20.84 -32.76
C LYS A 466 9.87 -19.40 -32.99
N GLU A 467 8.92 -19.19 -33.90
CA GLU A 467 8.30 -17.88 -34.12
C GLU A 467 7.64 -17.35 -32.84
N MET A 468 6.95 -18.19 -32.07
CA MET A 468 6.35 -17.82 -30.79
C MET A 468 7.42 -17.44 -29.74
N MET A 469 8.48 -18.24 -29.64
CA MET A 469 9.61 -17.97 -28.75
C MET A 469 10.28 -16.63 -29.06
N ASP A 470 10.55 -16.36 -30.35
CA ASP A 470 11.23 -15.15 -30.81
C ASP A 470 10.35 -13.90 -30.67
N ASN A 471 9.07 -13.99 -31.07
CA ASN A 471 8.13 -12.85 -31.03
C ASN A 471 7.87 -12.37 -29.59
N PHE A 472 7.79 -13.29 -28.63
CA PHE A 472 7.47 -12.98 -27.23
C PHE A 472 8.68 -13.00 -26.28
N LYS A 473 9.88 -13.24 -26.83
CA LYS A 473 11.15 -13.33 -26.10
C LYS A 473 11.05 -14.29 -24.90
N LEU A 474 10.61 -15.51 -25.17
CA LEU A 474 10.51 -16.58 -24.18
C LEU A 474 11.89 -17.22 -23.97
N ASP A 475 12.17 -17.69 -22.76
CA ASP A 475 13.52 -18.11 -22.33
C ASP A 475 13.82 -19.59 -22.59
N GLY A 476 12.81 -20.42 -22.84
CA GLY A 476 12.98 -21.83 -23.20
C GLY A 476 11.67 -22.56 -23.48
N TYR A 477 11.77 -23.75 -24.04
CA TYR A 477 10.66 -24.61 -24.41
C TYR A 477 10.89 -26.04 -23.92
N PHE A 478 9.85 -26.66 -23.34
CA PHE A 478 9.88 -28.02 -22.82
C PHE A 478 8.68 -28.84 -23.27
N GLU A 479 8.90 -30.12 -23.55
CA GLU A 479 7.87 -31.10 -23.87
C GLU A 479 7.75 -32.10 -22.72
N THR A 480 6.63 -32.04 -21.99
CA THR A 480 6.46 -32.74 -20.72
C THR A 480 5.31 -33.73 -20.74
N SER A 481 5.50 -34.84 -20.03
CA SER A 481 4.41 -35.73 -19.63
C SER A 481 4.50 -35.97 -18.13
N ALA A 482 3.50 -35.49 -17.40
CA ALA A 482 3.39 -35.74 -15.96
C ALA A 482 3.17 -37.24 -15.66
N ARG A 483 2.48 -37.96 -16.56
CA ARG A 483 2.20 -39.39 -16.41
C ARG A 483 3.44 -40.26 -16.56
N GLU A 484 4.21 -40.02 -17.61
CA GLU A 484 5.41 -40.80 -17.97
C GLU A 484 6.70 -40.22 -17.36
N GLY A 485 6.63 -39.07 -16.68
CA GLY A 485 7.79 -38.38 -16.12
C GLY A 485 8.72 -37.74 -17.16
N VAL A 486 8.27 -37.56 -18.40
CA VAL A 486 9.08 -37.02 -19.51
C VAL A 486 9.46 -35.56 -19.24
N GLN A 487 10.76 -35.27 -19.27
CA GLN A 487 11.39 -33.95 -19.07
C GLN A 487 11.04 -33.21 -17.77
N ILE A 488 10.38 -33.84 -16.78
CA ILE A 488 10.05 -33.21 -15.49
C ILE A 488 11.30 -32.71 -14.78
N GLU A 489 12.33 -33.56 -14.69
CA GLU A 489 13.60 -33.19 -14.04
C GLU A 489 14.36 -32.09 -14.81
N ALA A 490 14.20 -32.05 -16.14
CA ALA A 490 14.78 -30.99 -16.96
C ALA A 490 14.11 -29.64 -16.68
N VAL A 491 12.77 -29.62 -16.56
CA VAL A 491 12.03 -28.42 -16.15
C VAL A 491 12.42 -28.00 -14.74
N ARG A 492 12.48 -28.93 -13.78
CA ARG A 492 12.90 -28.65 -12.39
C ARG A 492 14.28 -27.98 -12.35
N LYS A 493 15.27 -28.55 -13.05
CA LYS A 493 16.62 -27.97 -13.16
C LYS A 493 16.62 -26.60 -13.85
N ALA A 494 15.82 -26.40 -14.89
CA ALA A 494 15.74 -25.12 -15.60
C ALA A 494 15.11 -24.01 -14.76
N VAL A 495 14.11 -24.34 -13.94
CA VAL A 495 13.50 -23.41 -12.97
C VAL A 495 14.52 -23.01 -11.92
N LEU A 496 15.17 -23.98 -11.26
CA LEU A 496 16.15 -23.69 -10.20
C LEU A 496 17.36 -22.90 -10.72
N LYS A 497 17.82 -23.21 -11.94
CA LYS A 497 18.92 -22.47 -12.59
C LYS A 497 18.54 -21.05 -13.03
N ALA A 498 17.26 -20.79 -13.28
CA ALA A 498 16.77 -19.46 -13.68
C ALA A 498 16.69 -18.47 -12.52
N ILE A 499 16.67 -18.96 -11.27
CA ILE A 499 16.57 -18.13 -10.08
C ILE A 499 17.95 -17.56 -9.76
N ASP A 500 18.07 -16.24 -9.81
CA ASP A 500 19.25 -15.51 -9.36
C ASP A 500 19.06 -15.04 -7.91
N TRP A 501 19.51 -15.87 -6.98
CA TRP A 501 19.38 -15.68 -5.54
C TRP A 501 20.05 -14.39 -5.01
N ASP A 502 21.06 -13.87 -5.70
CA ASP A 502 21.75 -12.64 -5.28
C ASP A 502 20.95 -11.37 -5.59
N THR A 503 19.96 -11.48 -6.49
CA THR A 503 19.10 -10.35 -6.86
C THR A 503 17.77 -10.30 -6.14
N LEU A 504 17.39 -11.40 -5.47
CA LEU A 504 16.18 -11.48 -4.67
C LEU A 504 16.40 -10.79 -3.31
N PRO A 505 15.39 -10.11 -2.76
CA PRO A 505 15.50 -9.50 -1.44
C PRO A 505 15.74 -10.58 -0.38
N LYS A 506 16.78 -10.38 0.43
CA LYS A 506 17.08 -11.25 1.58
C LYS A 506 16.34 -10.72 2.81
N VAL A 507 15.58 -11.58 3.47
CA VAL A 507 14.81 -11.24 4.66
C VAL A 507 15.58 -11.69 5.90
N SER A 508 16.03 -10.76 6.73
CA SER A 508 16.67 -11.08 8.02
C SER A 508 15.59 -11.21 9.09
N SER A 509 15.44 -12.41 9.68
CA SER A 509 14.37 -12.71 10.66
C SER A 509 14.91 -13.39 11.93
N SER A 510 14.10 -13.39 12.99
CA SER A 510 14.41 -14.06 14.26
C SER A 510 14.07 -15.56 14.24
N HIS A 511 14.62 -16.32 15.19
CA HIS A 511 14.24 -17.72 15.40
C HIS A 511 12.77 -17.88 15.81
N LEU A 512 12.23 -16.93 16.59
CA LEU A 512 10.82 -16.96 16.97
C LEU A 512 9.94 -16.79 15.73
N PHE A 513 10.32 -15.92 14.79
CA PHE A 513 9.62 -15.75 13.52
C PHE A 513 9.55 -17.07 12.73
N LYS A 514 10.67 -17.78 12.62
CA LYS A 514 10.72 -19.11 11.99
C LYS A 514 9.75 -20.09 12.67
N ALA A 515 9.77 -20.17 14.00
CA ALA A 515 8.88 -21.05 14.75
C ALA A 515 7.39 -20.72 14.54
N ILE A 516 7.04 -19.44 14.48
CA ILE A 516 5.67 -18.99 14.20
C ILE A 516 5.26 -19.35 12.77
N LYS A 517 6.14 -19.13 11.78
CA LYS A 517 5.89 -19.52 10.38
C LYS A 517 5.63 -21.03 10.28
N GLU A 518 6.50 -21.85 10.85
CA GLU A 518 6.38 -23.32 10.84
C GLU A 518 5.08 -23.79 11.52
N TYR A 519 4.69 -23.14 12.62
CA TYR A 519 3.42 -23.39 13.29
C TYR A 519 2.21 -23.08 12.39
N LEU A 520 2.16 -21.89 11.77
CA LEU A 520 1.07 -21.49 10.89
C LEU A 520 0.97 -22.36 9.64
N GLU A 521 2.10 -22.83 9.11
CA GLU A 521 2.15 -23.80 8.02
C GLU A 521 1.57 -25.16 8.44
N ALA A 522 1.89 -25.64 9.65
CA ALA A 522 1.31 -26.87 10.19
C ALA A 522 -0.20 -26.76 10.40
N GLU A 523 -0.70 -25.63 10.90
CA GLU A 523 -2.14 -25.37 11.06
C GLU A 523 -2.88 -25.36 9.70
N ARG A 524 -2.25 -24.77 8.68
CA ARG A 524 -2.76 -24.78 7.30
C ARG A 524 -2.84 -26.21 6.74
N GLU A 525 -1.82 -27.03 6.98
CA GLU A 525 -1.77 -28.43 6.56
C GLU A 525 -2.78 -29.32 7.31
N ALA A 526 -3.02 -29.03 8.59
CA ALA A 526 -4.03 -29.70 9.41
C ALA A 526 -5.48 -29.43 8.93
N GLY A 527 -5.66 -28.48 8.02
CA GLY A 527 -6.95 -28.19 7.40
C GLY A 527 -7.74 -27.06 8.08
N HIS A 528 -7.14 -26.35 9.03
CA HIS A 528 -7.73 -25.12 9.56
C HIS A 528 -7.73 -24.04 8.48
N GLN A 529 -8.93 -23.53 8.16
CA GLN A 529 -9.11 -22.54 7.09
C GLN A 529 -9.17 -21.12 7.67
N LEU A 530 -10.05 -20.90 8.64
CA LEU A 530 -10.35 -19.60 9.25
C LEU A 530 -10.32 -19.75 10.77
N SER A 531 -9.48 -18.95 11.42
CA SER A 531 -9.26 -18.97 12.87
C SER A 531 -9.14 -17.56 13.43
N GLY A 532 -9.49 -17.36 14.70
CA GLY A 532 -9.18 -16.11 15.40
C GLY A 532 -7.68 -15.99 15.66
N VAL A 533 -7.15 -14.76 15.64
CA VAL A 533 -5.73 -14.50 15.96
C VAL A 533 -5.41 -14.98 17.39
N ASP A 534 -6.31 -14.73 18.32
CA ASP A 534 -6.16 -15.17 19.72
C ASP A 534 -6.09 -16.68 19.86
N ASP A 535 -6.96 -17.41 19.17
CA ASP A 535 -6.96 -18.88 19.20
C ASP A 535 -5.64 -19.45 18.70
N LEU A 536 -5.13 -18.91 17.58
CA LEU A 536 -3.83 -19.30 17.01
C LEU A 536 -2.69 -18.95 17.96
N TYR A 537 -2.74 -17.79 18.61
CA TYR A 537 -1.72 -17.36 19.56
C TYR A 537 -1.64 -18.27 20.79
N TYR A 538 -2.78 -18.59 21.41
CA TYR A 538 -2.80 -19.46 22.59
C TYR A 538 -2.41 -20.91 22.23
N SER A 539 -2.81 -21.40 21.06
CA SER A 539 -2.39 -22.72 20.56
C SER A 539 -0.88 -22.76 20.27
N PHE A 540 -0.32 -21.69 19.71
CA PHE A 540 1.13 -21.53 19.53
C PHE A 540 1.89 -21.54 20.87
N LEU A 541 1.43 -20.80 21.88
CA LEU A 541 2.05 -20.79 23.22
C LEU A 541 2.06 -22.18 23.86
N HIS A 542 0.98 -22.94 23.70
CA HIS A 542 0.89 -24.31 24.19
C HIS A 542 1.91 -25.21 23.49
N THR A 543 2.11 -25.03 22.18
CA THR A 543 3.10 -25.78 21.38
C THR A 543 4.54 -25.45 21.80
N LEU A 544 4.80 -24.19 22.18
CA LEU A 544 6.11 -23.72 22.61
C LEU A 544 6.45 -24.10 24.06
N GLY A 545 5.48 -24.58 24.85
CA GLY A 545 5.66 -24.89 26.27
C GLY A 545 5.96 -23.65 27.13
N ALA A 546 5.53 -22.46 26.68
CA ALA A 546 5.84 -21.19 27.33
C ALA A 546 5.08 -21.01 28.67
N PRO A 547 5.66 -20.31 29.66
CA PRO A 547 5.08 -20.18 31.01
C PRO A 547 3.83 -19.29 31.11
N GLY A 548 3.29 -18.81 29.99
CA GLY A 548 2.09 -17.97 29.91
C GLY A 548 2.18 -16.92 28.79
N PRO A 549 1.09 -16.18 28.53
CA PRO A 549 1.08 -15.11 27.55
C PRO A 549 2.01 -13.95 27.99
N SER A 550 2.87 -13.49 27.10
CA SER A 550 3.64 -12.26 27.28
C SER A 550 3.31 -11.27 26.16
N GLU A 551 3.35 -9.97 26.46
CA GLU A 551 3.08 -8.93 25.47
C GLU A 551 4.11 -8.96 24.33
N GLU A 552 5.38 -9.27 24.66
CA GLU A 552 6.45 -9.37 23.68
C GLU A 552 6.21 -10.49 22.66
N ILE A 553 5.91 -11.71 23.14
CA ILE A 553 5.64 -12.85 22.24
C ILE A 553 4.37 -12.57 21.41
N ARG A 554 3.34 -11.95 22.01
CA ARG A 554 2.14 -11.55 21.26
C ARG A 554 2.45 -10.56 20.15
N SER A 555 3.21 -9.52 20.47
CA SER A 555 3.57 -8.48 19.51
C SER A 555 4.41 -9.02 18.36
N GLN A 556 5.33 -9.96 18.64
CA GLN A 556 6.07 -10.67 17.61
C GLN A 556 5.16 -11.60 16.78
N PHE A 557 4.21 -12.30 17.40
CA PHE A 557 3.22 -13.16 16.73
C PHE A 557 2.35 -12.39 15.73
N ASP A 558 1.78 -11.27 16.16
CA ASP A 558 0.97 -10.41 15.29
C ASP A 558 1.80 -9.85 14.13
N THR A 559 3.06 -9.49 14.40
CA THR A 559 3.98 -9.00 13.36
C THR A 559 4.32 -10.09 12.34
N CYS A 560 4.45 -11.35 12.76
CA CYS A 560 4.63 -12.48 11.85
C CYS A 560 3.42 -12.68 10.94
N ILE A 561 2.21 -12.55 11.48
CA ILE A 561 0.98 -12.64 10.70
C ILE A 561 0.94 -11.53 9.63
N ASP A 562 1.18 -10.28 10.02
CA ASP A 562 1.18 -9.14 9.09
C ASP A 562 2.22 -9.35 7.96
N LEU A 563 3.40 -9.90 8.28
CA LEU A 563 4.46 -10.17 7.31
C LEU A 563 4.11 -11.34 6.36
N LEU A 564 3.51 -12.41 6.85
CA LEU A 564 3.03 -13.52 6.01
C LEU A 564 1.85 -13.10 5.12
N GLU A 565 0.99 -12.21 5.61
CA GLU A 565 -0.07 -11.59 4.83
C GLU A 565 0.49 -10.76 3.67
N SER A 566 1.55 -9.97 3.93
CA SER A 566 2.22 -9.18 2.88
C SER A 566 2.80 -10.05 1.75
N LYS A 567 3.13 -11.31 2.03
CA LYS A 567 3.60 -12.30 1.04
C LYS A 567 2.46 -13.10 0.38
N GLY A 568 1.21 -12.82 0.76
CA GLY A 568 0.01 -13.47 0.22
C GLY A 568 -0.19 -14.92 0.63
N LEU A 569 0.52 -15.38 1.68
CA LEU A 569 0.48 -16.75 2.19
C LEU A 569 -0.69 -16.99 3.13
N ILE A 570 -1.06 -15.97 3.90
CA ILE A 570 -2.27 -15.92 4.73
C ILE A 570 -2.97 -14.59 4.45
N LYS A 571 -4.18 -14.41 5.00
CA LYS A 571 -4.89 -13.14 4.88
C LYS A 571 -5.65 -12.82 6.14
N ARG A 572 -5.40 -11.65 6.72
CA ARG A 572 -6.20 -11.14 7.83
C ARG A 572 -7.46 -10.51 7.24
N LEU A 573 -8.61 -10.82 7.81
CA LEU A 573 -9.84 -10.16 7.42
C LEU A 573 -9.83 -8.74 8.00
N SER A 574 -10.39 -7.78 7.27
CA SER A 574 -10.48 -6.38 7.72
C SER A 574 -11.48 -6.17 8.87
N PHE A 575 -12.09 -7.24 9.37
CA PHE A 575 -13.06 -7.30 10.46
C PHE A 575 -12.96 -8.66 11.17
N GLY A 576 -13.42 -8.76 12.43
CA GLY A 576 -13.49 -10.03 13.16
C GLY A 576 -12.24 -10.53 13.86
N ASP A 577 -11.10 -9.86 13.66
CA ASP A 577 -9.78 -10.36 14.07
C ASP A 577 -9.52 -11.83 13.65
N LEU A 578 -9.97 -12.15 12.43
CA LEU A 578 -9.86 -13.48 11.84
C LEU A 578 -8.71 -13.53 10.83
N VAL A 579 -8.02 -14.67 10.81
CA VAL A 579 -6.99 -14.98 9.83
C VAL A 579 -7.42 -16.19 9.01
N LEU A 580 -7.38 -16.00 7.69
CA LEU A 580 -7.58 -17.02 6.69
C LEU A 580 -6.21 -17.62 6.35
N LEU A 581 -5.97 -18.85 6.79
CA LEU A 581 -4.74 -19.61 6.54
C LEU A 581 -4.66 -20.13 5.10
N LYS A 582 -5.80 -20.17 4.38
CA LYS A 582 -5.91 -20.54 2.97
C LYS A 582 -6.61 -19.44 2.15
N PRO A 583 -5.89 -18.36 1.78
CA PRO A 583 -6.45 -17.26 0.99
C PRO A 583 -7.06 -17.70 -0.35
N GLU A 584 -6.65 -18.85 -0.87
CA GLU A 584 -7.14 -19.48 -2.10
C GLU A 584 -8.66 -19.65 -2.13
N ILE A 585 -9.28 -19.80 -0.95
CA ILE A 585 -10.74 -19.95 -0.82
C ILE A 585 -11.45 -18.68 -1.29
N LEU A 586 -10.91 -17.49 -1.01
CA LEU A 586 -11.51 -16.24 -1.48
C LEU A 586 -11.42 -16.10 -3.00
N ASP A 587 -10.36 -16.62 -3.62
CA ASP A 587 -10.21 -16.58 -5.08
C ASP A 587 -11.29 -17.46 -5.75
N SER A 588 -11.63 -18.60 -5.14
CA SER A 588 -12.75 -19.45 -5.59
C SER A 588 -14.08 -18.69 -5.51
N TYR A 589 -14.42 -18.14 -4.33
CA TYR A 589 -15.67 -17.39 -4.15
C TYR A 589 -15.74 -16.16 -5.08
N ALA A 590 -14.63 -15.44 -5.26
CA ALA A 590 -14.55 -14.30 -6.16
C ALA A 590 -14.86 -14.71 -7.61
N SER A 591 -14.29 -15.83 -8.04
CA SER A 591 -14.49 -16.35 -9.39
C SER A 591 -15.91 -16.86 -9.59
N ALA A 592 -16.50 -17.52 -8.58
CA ALA A 592 -17.89 -17.94 -8.61
C ALA A 592 -18.86 -16.75 -8.72
N LEU A 593 -18.60 -15.64 -8.00
CA LEU A 593 -19.36 -14.39 -8.13
C LEU A 593 -19.25 -13.77 -9.53
N VAL A 594 -18.04 -13.70 -10.10
CA VAL A 594 -17.81 -13.19 -11.46
C VAL A 594 -18.57 -14.03 -12.49
N ASN A 595 -18.57 -15.36 -12.35
CA ASN A 595 -19.31 -16.27 -13.23
C ASN A 595 -20.82 -16.15 -13.05
N ALA A 596 -21.31 -15.97 -11.82
CA ALA A 596 -22.72 -15.73 -11.54
C ALA A 596 -23.22 -14.46 -12.23
N ALA A 597 -22.46 -13.36 -12.12
CA ALA A 597 -22.78 -12.11 -12.80
C ALA A 597 -22.76 -12.24 -14.33
N ARG A 598 -21.83 -13.02 -14.88
CA ARG A 598 -21.74 -13.27 -16.34
C ARG A 598 -22.92 -14.07 -16.88
N ASN A 599 -23.41 -15.04 -16.10
CA ASN A 599 -24.49 -15.95 -16.48
C ASN A 599 -25.88 -15.41 -16.10
N GLU A 600 -25.96 -14.16 -15.66
CA GLU A 600 -27.21 -13.47 -15.37
C GLU A 600 -28.09 -13.42 -16.63
N PRO A 601 -29.39 -13.79 -16.55
CA PRO A 601 -30.26 -13.98 -17.72
C PRO A 601 -30.38 -12.78 -18.67
N ASP A 602 -30.44 -11.56 -18.13
CA ASP A 602 -30.58 -10.32 -18.91
C ASP A 602 -29.23 -9.83 -19.47
N GLY A 603 -28.14 -10.53 -19.15
CA GLY A 603 -26.80 -10.23 -19.61
C GLY A 603 -26.26 -8.90 -19.09
N MET A 604 -26.79 -8.43 -17.95
CA MET A 604 -26.49 -7.15 -17.34
C MET A 604 -25.13 -7.16 -16.61
N GLY A 605 -24.55 -8.34 -16.39
CA GLY A 605 -23.28 -8.49 -15.68
C GLY A 605 -23.40 -8.13 -14.18
N VAL A 606 -24.52 -8.46 -13.54
CA VAL A 606 -24.83 -8.05 -12.16
C VAL A 606 -25.16 -9.22 -11.26
N ILE A 607 -24.97 -9.02 -9.95
CA ILE A 607 -25.48 -9.90 -8.89
C ILE A 607 -25.98 -9.02 -7.74
N SER A 608 -27.10 -9.39 -7.12
CA SER A 608 -27.57 -8.73 -5.90
C SER A 608 -26.52 -8.91 -4.78
N GLU A 609 -26.22 -7.84 -4.05
CA GLU A 609 -25.31 -7.94 -2.90
C GLU A 609 -25.90 -8.79 -1.77
N GLU A 610 -27.22 -8.94 -1.70
CA GLU A 610 -27.87 -9.87 -0.79
C GLU A 610 -27.62 -11.33 -1.19
N ASP A 611 -27.80 -11.66 -2.47
CA ASP A 611 -27.54 -13.00 -2.99
C ASP A 611 -26.06 -13.38 -2.91
N ALA A 612 -25.18 -12.42 -3.19
CA ALA A 612 -23.74 -12.58 -3.04
C ALA A 612 -23.34 -12.89 -1.60
N ARG A 613 -23.96 -12.25 -0.59
CA ARG A 613 -23.67 -12.49 0.83
C ARG A 613 -24.25 -13.81 1.33
N ASN A 614 -25.42 -14.20 0.84
CA ASN A 614 -26.13 -15.40 1.28
C ASN A 614 -25.76 -16.68 0.50
N ALA A 615 -24.77 -16.60 -0.39
CA ALA A 615 -24.34 -17.72 -1.24
C ALA A 615 -25.45 -18.25 -2.18
N ASN A 616 -26.35 -17.37 -2.64
CA ASN A 616 -27.46 -17.71 -3.54
C ASN A 616 -27.01 -17.77 -5.02
N PHE A 617 -25.91 -18.47 -5.29
CA PHE A 617 -25.37 -18.66 -6.65
C PHE A 617 -24.60 -19.99 -6.73
N SER A 618 -24.22 -20.40 -7.95
CA SER A 618 -23.53 -21.67 -8.15
C SER A 618 -22.08 -21.58 -7.68
N ILE A 619 -21.71 -22.43 -6.72
CA ILE A 619 -20.36 -22.57 -6.16
C ILE A 619 -19.99 -24.06 -6.23
N PRO A 620 -18.79 -24.43 -6.69
CA PRO A 620 -18.35 -25.82 -6.71
C PRO A 620 -18.46 -26.46 -5.31
N HIS A 621 -19.05 -27.66 -5.22
CA HIS A 621 -19.33 -28.31 -3.93
C HIS A 621 -18.05 -28.55 -3.11
N ASP A 622 -16.94 -28.85 -3.79
CA ASP A 622 -15.66 -29.15 -3.13
C ASP A 622 -14.92 -27.91 -2.61
N GLU A 623 -15.30 -26.71 -3.08
CA GLU A 623 -14.70 -25.44 -2.66
C GLU A 623 -15.57 -24.71 -1.63
N ARG A 624 -16.80 -25.18 -1.39
CA ARG A 624 -17.74 -24.55 -0.48
C ARG A 624 -17.43 -24.90 0.97
N ILE A 625 -17.35 -23.88 1.84
CA ILE A 625 -17.19 -24.11 3.28
C ILE A 625 -18.48 -24.71 3.86
N LYS A 626 -18.32 -25.72 4.72
CA LYS A 626 -19.44 -26.45 5.34
C LYS A 626 -20.23 -25.63 6.36
N ASN A 627 -19.57 -24.69 7.05
CA ASN A 627 -20.22 -23.83 8.03
C ASN A 627 -20.81 -22.57 7.35
N PRO A 628 -22.14 -22.39 7.34
CA PRO A 628 -22.80 -21.29 6.64
C PRO A 628 -22.48 -19.91 7.22
N GLU A 629 -22.25 -19.79 8.54
CA GLU A 629 -21.89 -18.53 9.17
C GLU A 629 -20.49 -18.09 8.75
N ARG A 630 -19.53 -19.04 8.73
CA ARG A 630 -18.16 -18.78 8.24
C ARG A 630 -18.15 -18.48 6.74
N GLU A 631 -18.97 -19.17 5.96
CA GLU A 631 -19.13 -18.89 4.53
C GLU A 631 -19.61 -17.44 4.29
N LYS A 632 -20.61 -16.97 5.05
CA LYS A 632 -21.11 -15.60 4.93
C LYS A 632 -20.03 -14.55 5.22
N ILE A 633 -19.21 -14.78 6.26
CA ILE A 633 -18.06 -13.92 6.60
C ILE A 633 -17.07 -13.85 5.43
N LEU A 634 -16.74 -14.99 4.83
CA LEU A 634 -15.82 -15.03 3.68
C LEU A 634 -16.40 -14.39 2.43
N LEU A 635 -17.69 -14.50 2.17
CA LEU A 635 -18.35 -13.84 1.05
C LEU A 635 -18.29 -12.32 1.20
N ILE A 636 -18.48 -11.79 2.41
CA ILE A 636 -18.30 -10.35 2.68
C ILE A 636 -16.85 -9.93 2.43
N ALA A 637 -15.87 -10.70 2.91
CA ALA A 637 -14.45 -10.43 2.64
C ALA A 637 -14.09 -10.55 1.14
N THR A 638 -14.79 -11.41 0.41
CA THR A 638 -14.66 -11.55 -1.05
C THR A 638 -15.18 -10.31 -1.77
N ILE A 639 -16.38 -9.84 -1.40
CA ILE A 639 -16.97 -8.61 -1.94
C ILE A 639 -16.05 -7.41 -1.66
N GLU A 640 -15.55 -7.30 -0.43
CA GLU A 640 -14.56 -6.29 -0.05
C GLU A 640 -13.33 -6.33 -0.98
N THR A 641 -12.81 -7.54 -1.25
CA THR A 641 -11.64 -7.72 -2.12
C THR A 641 -11.94 -7.31 -3.56
N LEU A 642 -13.11 -7.65 -4.11
CA LEU A 642 -13.52 -7.28 -5.46
C LEU A 642 -13.70 -5.77 -5.63
N LEU A 643 -14.25 -5.10 -4.62
CA LEU A 643 -14.40 -3.65 -4.57
C LEU A 643 -13.04 -2.95 -4.45
N ARG A 644 -12.17 -3.45 -3.57
CA ARG A 644 -10.80 -2.92 -3.35
C ARG A 644 -9.95 -2.96 -4.63
N HIS A 645 -10.12 -3.99 -5.46
CA HIS A 645 -9.42 -4.12 -6.75
C HIS A 645 -10.17 -3.48 -7.93
N GLU A 646 -11.26 -2.75 -7.68
CA GLU A 646 -12.05 -2.05 -8.72
C GLU A 646 -12.59 -2.99 -9.82
N ILE A 647 -12.77 -4.26 -9.49
CA ILE A 647 -13.32 -5.28 -10.41
C ILE A 647 -14.84 -5.12 -10.53
N ALA A 648 -15.48 -4.77 -9.42
CA ALA A 648 -16.92 -4.59 -9.32
C ALA A 648 -17.28 -3.17 -8.86
N LEU A 649 -18.44 -2.70 -9.31
CA LEU A 649 -19.04 -1.44 -8.90
C LEU A 649 -20.28 -1.72 -8.04
N ARG A 650 -20.27 -1.27 -6.79
CA ARG A 650 -21.49 -1.25 -5.97
C ARG A 650 -22.44 -0.16 -6.47
N THR A 651 -23.64 -0.53 -6.87
CA THR A 651 -24.66 0.39 -7.41
C THR A 651 -25.99 0.21 -6.68
N PRO A 652 -26.52 1.26 -6.03
CA PRO A 652 -27.86 1.21 -5.46
C PRO A 652 -28.92 1.30 -6.56
N ALA A 653 -29.95 0.47 -6.48
CA ALA A 653 -31.12 0.46 -7.35
C ALA A 653 -32.40 0.42 -6.50
N ALA A 654 -33.57 0.54 -7.14
CA ALA A 654 -34.87 0.58 -6.45
C ALA A 654 -35.16 -0.72 -5.66
N GLU A 655 -34.69 -1.87 -6.17
CA GLU A 655 -34.94 -3.20 -5.61
C GLU A 655 -33.84 -3.66 -4.63
N GLY A 656 -32.77 -2.88 -4.44
CA GLY A 656 -31.65 -3.25 -3.60
C GLY A 656 -30.31 -2.74 -4.12
N THR A 657 -29.23 -3.28 -3.55
CA THR A 657 -27.86 -2.94 -3.97
C THR A 657 -27.29 -4.07 -4.81
N TYR A 658 -26.72 -3.71 -5.96
CA TYR A 658 -26.15 -4.65 -6.91
C TYR A 658 -24.64 -4.45 -7.06
N LEU A 659 -23.93 -5.55 -7.28
CA LEU A 659 -22.54 -5.56 -7.73
C LEU A 659 -22.53 -5.69 -9.24
N VAL A 660 -22.05 -4.66 -9.93
CA VAL A 660 -21.96 -4.62 -11.40
C VAL A 660 -20.53 -4.93 -11.82
N PHE A 661 -20.35 -5.89 -12.73
CA PHE A 661 -19.07 -6.30 -13.28
C PHE A 661 -18.97 -5.87 -14.75
N PRO A 662 -18.36 -4.70 -15.06
CA PRO A 662 -18.43 -4.13 -16.41
C PRO A 662 -17.85 -5.04 -17.50
N SER A 663 -16.84 -5.86 -17.16
CA SER A 663 -16.21 -6.80 -18.10
C SER A 663 -17.01 -8.09 -18.31
N GLN A 664 -18.08 -8.33 -17.55
CA GLN A 664 -18.90 -9.55 -17.64
C GLN A 664 -20.26 -9.32 -18.32
N ILE A 665 -20.52 -8.11 -18.80
CA ILE A 665 -21.76 -7.76 -19.51
C ILE A 665 -21.78 -8.47 -20.87
N THR A 666 -22.87 -9.19 -21.16
CA THR A 666 -23.01 -10.00 -22.38
C THR A 666 -23.99 -9.42 -23.39
N ARG A 667 -24.86 -8.48 -22.99
CA ARG A 667 -25.81 -7.81 -23.90
C ARG A 667 -25.08 -6.93 -24.93
N ASP A 668 -25.38 -7.14 -26.21
CA ASP A 668 -24.81 -6.33 -27.29
C ASP A 668 -25.55 -4.99 -27.44
N MET A 669 -24.85 -4.04 -28.04
CA MET A 669 -25.37 -2.70 -28.33
C MET A 669 -26.04 -2.69 -29.70
N THR A 670 -27.37 -2.83 -29.73
CA THR A 670 -28.13 -3.00 -30.98
C THR A 670 -28.21 -1.73 -31.83
N ASN A 671 -28.22 -0.56 -31.20
CA ASN A 671 -28.18 0.75 -31.87
C ASN A 671 -27.07 1.61 -31.25
N PRO A 672 -25.86 1.68 -31.83
CA PRO A 672 -24.88 2.64 -31.38
C PRO A 672 -25.42 4.06 -31.60
N PRO A 673 -25.25 5.01 -30.65
CA PRO A 673 -25.77 6.36 -30.81
C PRO A 673 -25.16 7.00 -32.06
N ASP A 674 -25.96 7.77 -32.79
CA ASP A 674 -25.47 8.60 -33.89
C ASP A 674 -24.59 9.71 -33.30
N LEU A 675 -23.27 9.56 -33.44
CA LEU A 675 -22.28 10.37 -32.74
C LEU A 675 -21.44 11.14 -33.76
N ASP A 676 -21.91 12.33 -34.12
CA ASP A 676 -21.27 13.27 -35.05
C ASP A 676 -20.02 14.01 -34.46
N GLY A 677 -19.41 13.48 -33.38
CA GLY A 677 -18.26 14.09 -32.70
C GLY A 677 -16.89 13.56 -33.19
N PRO A 678 -15.80 14.34 -33.08
CA PRO A 678 -14.45 13.84 -33.36
C PRO A 678 -14.12 12.70 -32.39
N SER A 679 -13.91 11.50 -32.93
CA SER A 679 -13.60 10.30 -32.14
C SER A 679 -12.10 10.11 -32.01
N VAL A 680 -11.67 9.55 -30.89
CA VAL A 680 -10.27 9.19 -30.64
C VAL A 680 -10.20 7.69 -30.48
N ILE A 681 -9.21 7.07 -31.12
CA ILE A 681 -8.92 5.66 -31.00
C ILE A 681 -7.66 5.48 -30.18
N PHE A 682 -7.74 4.61 -29.18
CA PHE A 682 -6.57 4.07 -28.48
C PHE A 682 -6.38 2.61 -28.88
N GLN A 683 -5.23 2.28 -29.45
CA GLN A 683 -4.80 0.89 -29.66
C GLN A 683 -3.81 0.53 -28.57
N PHE A 684 -3.97 -0.63 -27.93
CA PHE A 684 -3.06 -1.08 -26.87
C PHE A 684 -3.10 -2.60 -26.69
N GLU A 685 -2.11 -3.12 -25.96
CA GLU A 685 -2.07 -4.52 -25.56
C GLU A 685 -2.06 -4.69 -24.04
N GLY A 686 -2.58 -5.82 -23.55
CA GLY A 686 -2.59 -6.17 -22.12
C GLY A 686 -3.79 -7.03 -21.72
N PRO A 687 -4.06 -7.18 -20.41
CA PRO A 687 -5.27 -7.86 -19.93
C PRO A 687 -6.49 -6.96 -20.08
N ILE A 688 -7.06 -6.98 -21.28
CA ILE A 688 -8.10 -6.06 -21.72
C ILE A 688 -9.29 -6.00 -20.76
N ALA A 689 -9.78 -7.16 -20.28
CA ALA A 689 -10.94 -7.22 -19.39
C ALA A 689 -10.72 -6.45 -18.07
N ASN A 690 -9.51 -6.52 -17.50
CA ASN A 690 -9.16 -5.82 -16.27
C ASN A 690 -8.98 -4.31 -16.53
N ILE A 691 -8.28 -3.96 -17.61
CA ILE A 691 -8.09 -2.55 -18.02
C ILE A 691 -9.45 -1.88 -18.24
N TYR A 692 -10.38 -2.55 -18.94
CA TYR A 692 -11.71 -2.05 -19.22
C TYR A 692 -12.60 -1.97 -17.97
N ALA A 693 -12.66 -3.03 -17.15
CA ALA A 693 -13.46 -3.03 -15.93
C ALA A 693 -13.08 -1.86 -15.03
N THR A 694 -11.79 -1.75 -14.73
CA THR A 694 -11.29 -0.70 -13.85
C THR A 694 -11.42 0.69 -14.46
N LEU A 695 -11.34 0.84 -15.79
CA LEU A 695 -11.58 2.13 -16.47
C LEU A 695 -13.02 2.59 -16.25
N VAL A 696 -14.00 1.71 -16.46
CA VAL A 696 -15.43 2.01 -16.28
C VAL A 696 -15.72 2.35 -14.82
N VAL A 697 -15.20 1.56 -13.88
CA VAL A 697 -15.36 1.80 -12.44
C VAL A 697 -14.78 3.17 -12.05
N ARG A 698 -13.52 3.46 -12.41
CA ARG A 698 -12.88 4.73 -12.04
C ARG A 698 -13.53 5.94 -12.70
N LEU A 699 -13.90 5.86 -13.98
CA LEU A 699 -14.64 6.94 -14.66
C LEU A 699 -15.98 7.22 -13.96
N SER A 700 -16.74 6.18 -13.60
CA SER A 700 -18.03 6.32 -12.92
C SER A 700 -17.93 6.95 -11.52
N ARG A 701 -16.74 6.91 -10.91
CA ARG A 701 -16.45 7.42 -9.56
C ARG A 701 -15.49 8.62 -9.55
N SER A 702 -15.18 9.18 -10.72
CA SER A 702 -14.32 10.35 -10.85
C SER A 702 -14.91 11.63 -10.24
N GLY A 703 -16.22 11.65 -9.96
CA GLY A 703 -16.99 12.84 -9.58
C GLY A 703 -17.35 13.75 -10.77
N PHE A 704 -16.69 13.58 -11.91
CA PHE A 704 -16.93 14.37 -13.14
C PHE A 704 -17.88 13.70 -14.13
N PHE A 705 -17.91 12.37 -14.16
CA PHE A 705 -18.68 11.57 -15.10
C PHE A 705 -19.60 10.59 -14.35
N LYS A 706 -20.89 10.61 -14.68
CA LYS A 706 -21.88 9.67 -14.14
C LYS A 706 -22.14 8.57 -15.16
N LEU A 707 -22.01 7.30 -14.76
CA LEU A 707 -22.34 6.15 -15.61
C LEU A 707 -23.83 6.21 -16.01
N LYS A 708 -24.11 6.09 -17.30
CA LYS A 708 -25.48 6.13 -17.86
C LYS A 708 -25.94 4.74 -18.26
N GLU A 709 -25.29 4.14 -19.25
CA GLU A 709 -25.63 2.82 -19.77
C GLU A 709 -24.34 2.03 -20.08
N THR A 710 -24.45 0.70 -20.01
CA THR A 710 -23.35 -0.24 -20.22
C THR A 710 -23.81 -1.41 -21.07
N TRP A 711 -22.98 -1.83 -22.01
CA TRP A 711 -23.17 -2.98 -22.87
C TRP A 711 -21.89 -3.82 -22.90
N ARG A 712 -21.95 -4.95 -23.60
CA ARG A 712 -20.78 -5.73 -23.94
C ARG A 712 -19.76 -4.82 -24.61
N ASN A 713 -18.63 -4.63 -23.94
CA ASN A 713 -17.51 -3.83 -24.41
C ASN A 713 -17.82 -2.33 -24.66
N ALA A 714 -18.95 -1.78 -24.21
CA ALA A 714 -19.22 -0.35 -24.36
C ALA A 714 -19.85 0.26 -23.10
N ALA A 715 -19.59 1.55 -22.86
CA ALA A 715 -20.18 2.30 -21.76
C ALA A 715 -20.36 3.76 -22.14
N THR A 716 -21.45 4.37 -21.65
CA THR A 716 -21.73 5.80 -21.82
C THR A 716 -21.80 6.50 -20.47
N PHE A 717 -21.39 7.76 -20.47
CA PHE A 717 -21.25 8.61 -19.30
C PHE A 717 -21.85 9.99 -19.58
N SER A 718 -22.51 10.53 -18.57
CA SER A 718 -22.99 11.91 -18.57
C SER A 718 -22.00 12.78 -17.79
N PRO A 719 -21.27 13.72 -18.43
CA PRO A 719 -20.46 14.71 -17.73
C PRO A 719 -21.35 15.70 -16.94
N LEU A 720 -20.78 16.30 -15.89
CA LEU A 720 -21.46 17.33 -15.08
C LEU A 720 -21.95 18.55 -15.90
N ILE A 721 -21.23 18.91 -16.97
CA ILE A 721 -21.49 20.11 -17.79
C ILE A 721 -22.42 19.79 -18.98
N GLY A 722 -23.11 18.64 -18.94
CA GLY A 722 -24.05 18.22 -19.98
C GLY A 722 -23.38 17.59 -21.21
N GLY A 723 -24.15 16.76 -21.92
CA GLY A 723 -23.71 15.95 -23.04
C GLY A 723 -23.60 14.46 -22.72
N VAL A 724 -23.01 13.71 -23.65
CA VAL A 724 -22.73 12.27 -23.49
C VAL A 724 -21.33 11.99 -24.02
N CYS A 725 -20.53 11.31 -23.19
CA CYS A 725 -19.26 10.72 -23.57
C CYS A 725 -19.43 9.20 -23.58
N GLY A 726 -18.72 8.49 -24.44
CA GLY A 726 -18.73 7.04 -24.37
C GLY A 726 -17.47 6.40 -24.89
N ILE A 727 -17.35 5.12 -24.55
CA ILE A 727 -16.26 4.25 -24.94
C ILE A 727 -16.83 2.97 -25.55
N SER A 728 -16.17 2.46 -26.57
CA SER A 728 -16.44 1.15 -27.17
C SER A 728 -15.11 0.43 -27.37
N LEU A 729 -15.06 -0.86 -27.05
CA LEU A 729 -13.87 -1.68 -27.03
C LEU A 729 -14.00 -2.82 -28.05
N ASP A 730 -13.17 -2.79 -29.08
CA ASP A 730 -13.08 -3.84 -30.08
C ASP A 730 -11.86 -4.72 -29.81
N ASN A 731 -12.10 -6.02 -29.57
CA ASN A 731 -11.05 -7.02 -29.43
C ASN A 731 -10.84 -7.70 -30.78
N TYR A 732 -9.68 -7.50 -31.41
CA TYR A 732 -9.33 -8.10 -32.70
C TYR A 732 -8.19 -9.13 -32.62
N GLY A 733 -7.75 -9.45 -31.40
CA GLY A 733 -6.77 -10.47 -31.08
C GLY A 733 -6.70 -10.68 -29.56
N GLU A 734 -6.12 -11.79 -29.10
CA GLU A 734 -6.10 -12.09 -27.66
C GLU A 734 -5.16 -11.18 -26.87
N GLY A 735 -5.71 -10.19 -26.20
CA GLY A 735 -4.90 -9.22 -25.46
C GLY A 735 -4.49 -8.01 -26.31
N GLN A 736 -5.07 -7.83 -27.50
CA GLN A 736 -5.00 -6.61 -28.30
C GLN A 736 -6.39 -5.99 -28.38
N ALA A 737 -6.48 -4.69 -28.12
CA ALA A 737 -7.76 -4.00 -28.19
C ALA A 737 -7.64 -2.62 -28.83
N LYS A 738 -8.78 -2.20 -29.37
CA LYS A 738 -9.02 -0.87 -29.90
C LYS A 738 -10.15 -0.25 -29.08
N LEU A 739 -9.84 0.76 -28.29
CA LEU A 739 -10.81 1.54 -27.53
C LEU A 739 -11.15 2.81 -28.30
N SER A 740 -12.37 2.86 -28.82
CA SER A 740 -12.93 4.01 -29.51
C SER A 740 -13.65 4.91 -28.50
N VAL A 741 -13.25 6.16 -28.44
CA VAL A 741 -13.85 7.21 -27.61
C VAL A 741 -14.71 8.08 -28.50
N PHE A 742 -15.96 8.31 -28.08
CA PHE A 742 -16.95 9.05 -28.85
C PHE A 742 -17.73 10.03 -27.99
N PHE A 743 -18.29 11.04 -28.64
CA PHE A 743 -18.96 12.16 -27.98
C PHE A 743 -20.20 12.57 -28.75
N ASP A 744 -21.24 12.96 -28.02
CA ASP A 744 -22.37 13.68 -28.59
C ASP A 744 -21.97 15.13 -28.98
N LYS A 745 -22.74 15.73 -29.90
CA LYS A 745 -22.65 17.12 -30.34
C LYS A 745 -22.76 18.12 -29.18
N SER A 746 -23.56 17.79 -28.17
CA SER A 746 -23.78 18.67 -27.01
C SER A 746 -22.64 18.65 -25.98
N THR A 747 -21.65 17.76 -26.12
CA THR A 747 -20.53 17.63 -25.18
C THR A 747 -19.50 18.76 -25.37
N THR A 748 -19.20 19.49 -24.29
CA THR A 748 -18.22 20.59 -24.29
C THR A 748 -16.78 20.13 -24.59
N GLU A 749 -15.97 20.99 -25.21
CA GLU A 749 -14.55 20.69 -25.48
C GLU A 749 -13.77 20.40 -24.18
N TYR A 750 -14.08 21.11 -23.09
CA TYR A 750 -13.50 20.86 -21.79
C TYR A 750 -13.78 19.43 -21.30
N SER A 751 -15.04 18.97 -21.32
CA SER A 751 -15.38 17.61 -20.92
C SER A 751 -14.74 16.55 -21.83
N ARG A 752 -14.59 16.83 -23.13
CA ARG A 752 -13.89 15.94 -24.06
C ARG A 752 -12.41 15.78 -23.69
N ILE A 753 -11.71 16.89 -23.45
CA ILE A 753 -10.29 16.88 -23.08
C ILE A 753 -10.07 16.10 -21.78
N GLN A 754 -10.89 16.36 -20.75
CA GLN A 754 -10.75 15.65 -19.46
C GLN A 754 -11.04 14.15 -19.61
N PHE A 755 -12.05 13.77 -20.40
CA PHE A 755 -12.38 12.36 -20.65
C PHE A 755 -11.25 11.63 -21.39
N GLU A 756 -10.71 12.24 -22.46
CA GLU A 756 -9.59 11.68 -23.21
C GLU A 756 -8.32 11.55 -22.36
N GLU A 757 -7.99 12.58 -21.57
CA GLU A 757 -6.75 12.58 -20.79
C GLU A 757 -6.81 11.60 -19.62
N PHE A 758 -7.99 11.44 -19.00
CA PHE A 758 -8.21 10.40 -18.00
C PHE A 758 -8.00 9.00 -18.60
N ILE A 759 -8.59 8.72 -19.78
CA ILE A 759 -8.41 7.44 -20.48
C ILE A 759 -6.94 7.23 -20.85
N ASN A 760 -6.27 8.26 -21.39
CA ASN A 760 -4.86 8.22 -21.75
C ASN A 760 -3.98 7.89 -20.54
N THR A 761 -4.19 8.57 -19.42
CA THR A 761 -3.45 8.36 -18.16
C THR A 761 -3.69 6.96 -17.61
N HIS A 762 -4.94 6.48 -17.64
CA HIS A 762 -5.30 5.13 -17.19
C HIS A 762 -4.65 4.04 -18.05
N LEU A 763 -4.74 4.17 -19.38
CA LEU A 763 -4.13 3.22 -20.32
C LEU A 763 -2.61 3.26 -20.23
N TYR A 764 -2.00 4.44 -20.06
CA TYR A 764 -0.55 4.55 -19.87
C TYR A 764 -0.06 3.79 -18.63
N LYS A 765 -0.83 3.85 -17.52
CA LYS A 765 -0.50 3.13 -16.28
C LYS A 765 -0.72 1.62 -16.38
N ARG A 766 -1.72 1.16 -17.15
CA ARG A 766 -2.20 -0.23 -17.12
C ARG A 766 -1.99 -1.02 -18.42
N ALA A 767 -1.71 -0.42 -19.56
CA ALA A 767 -1.39 -1.16 -20.79
C ALA A 767 0.11 -1.52 -20.86
N LEU A 768 0.46 -2.48 -21.73
CA LEU A 768 1.85 -2.84 -21.98
C LEU A 768 2.65 -1.65 -22.54
N PRO A 769 3.93 -1.47 -22.15
CA PRO A 769 4.73 -0.32 -22.57
C PRO A 769 4.92 -0.30 -24.08
N ASP A 770 5.01 0.89 -24.66
CA ASP A 770 5.25 1.11 -26.10
C ASP A 770 4.18 0.52 -27.05
N THR A 771 3.09 -0.04 -26.51
CA THR A 771 1.95 -0.55 -27.31
C THR A 771 0.85 0.48 -27.50
N LEU A 772 0.74 1.46 -26.59
CA LEU A 772 -0.30 2.48 -26.62
C LEU A 772 -0.11 3.45 -27.79
N LYS A 773 -1.05 3.45 -28.73
CA LYS A 773 -1.12 4.39 -29.84
C LYS A 773 -2.43 5.17 -29.77
N LYS A 774 -2.33 6.50 -29.75
CA LYS A 774 -3.48 7.42 -29.82
C LYS A 774 -3.62 7.95 -31.25
N GLU A 775 -4.75 7.69 -31.88
CA GLU A 775 -5.08 8.20 -33.21
C GLU A 775 -6.35 9.06 -33.14
N ALA A 776 -6.29 10.30 -33.62
CA ALA A 776 -7.47 11.15 -33.76
C ALA A 776 -8.16 10.84 -35.09
N MET A 777 -9.45 10.52 -35.08
CA MET A 777 -10.22 10.46 -36.32
C MET A 777 -10.53 11.88 -36.80
N LEU A 778 -10.15 12.16 -38.05
CA LEU A 778 -10.54 13.36 -38.75
C LEU A 778 -11.81 13.08 -39.54
N ILE A 779 -12.86 13.85 -39.28
CA ILE A 779 -14.15 13.75 -39.97
C ILE A 779 -14.38 15.06 -40.74
N CYS A 780 -14.88 14.96 -41.96
CA CYS A 780 -15.29 16.14 -42.71
C CYS A 780 -16.48 16.81 -42.02
N PRO A 781 -16.41 18.12 -41.70
CA PRO A 781 -17.46 18.81 -40.95
C PRO A 781 -18.78 18.94 -41.72
N GLU A 782 -18.78 18.81 -43.05
CA GLU A 782 -20.00 18.96 -43.86
C GLU A 782 -20.68 17.66 -44.25
N CYS A 783 -19.92 16.61 -44.62
CA CYS A 783 -20.50 15.37 -45.12
C CYS A 783 -20.27 14.15 -44.22
N GLY A 784 -19.59 14.32 -43.08
CA GLY A 784 -19.30 13.20 -42.17
C GLY A 784 -18.27 12.20 -42.71
N TYR A 785 -17.57 12.51 -43.81
CA TYR A 785 -16.56 11.60 -44.37
C TYR A 785 -15.41 11.37 -43.38
N HIS A 786 -15.17 10.11 -43.02
CA HIS A 786 -14.02 9.69 -42.22
C HIS A 786 -12.74 9.70 -43.05
N VAL A 787 -11.78 10.52 -42.65
CA VAL A 787 -10.46 10.58 -43.28
C VAL A 787 -9.58 9.46 -42.70
N PRO A 788 -9.09 8.52 -43.53
CA PRO A 788 -8.15 7.49 -43.08
C PRO A 788 -6.86 8.08 -42.49
N SER A 789 -6.40 7.52 -41.37
CA SER A 789 -5.23 8.05 -40.64
C SER A 789 -3.94 7.97 -41.46
N ASP A 790 -3.81 7.00 -42.37
CA ASP A 790 -2.66 6.87 -43.27
C ASP A 790 -2.59 8.03 -44.29
N VAL A 791 -3.74 8.52 -44.76
CA VAL A 791 -3.83 9.69 -45.66
C VAL A 791 -3.39 10.95 -44.92
N VAL A 792 -3.83 11.12 -43.67
CA VAL A 792 -3.43 12.24 -42.81
C VAL A 792 -1.92 12.21 -42.54
N GLN A 793 -1.38 11.05 -42.15
CA GLN A 793 0.06 10.90 -41.88
C GLN A 793 0.91 11.16 -43.14
N LYS A 794 0.53 10.62 -44.30
CA LYS A 794 1.22 10.87 -45.57
C LYS A 794 1.18 12.35 -45.97
N ARG A 795 0.09 13.06 -45.67
CA ARG A 795 -0.05 14.50 -45.96
C ARG A 795 0.73 15.37 -44.98
N LYS A 796 0.69 15.06 -43.67
CA LYS A 796 1.52 15.73 -42.66
C LYS A 796 3.02 15.54 -42.90
N ALA A 797 3.44 14.35 -43.34
CA ALA A 797 4.83 14.08 -43.74
C ALA A 797 5.29 14.92 -44.95
N ARG A 798 4.35 15.48 -45.72
CA ARG A 798 4.60 16.41 -46.83
C ARG A 798 4.36 17.88 -46.44
N ASN A 799 4.32 18.19 -45.14
CA ASN A 799 4.03 19.51 -44.57
C ASN A 799 2.68 20.12 -45.02
N ALA A 800 1.69 19.30 -45.36
CA ALA A 800 0.34 19.79 -45.61
C ALA A 800 -0.41 19.99 -44.28
N GLU A 801 -1.02 21.16 -44.10
CA GLU A 801 -1.80 21.54 -42.90
C GLU A 801 -3.31 21.27 -43.07
N SER A 802 -3.76 20.98 -44.29
CA SER A 802 -5.16 20.66 -44.58
C SER A 802 -5.30 19.64 -45.73
N MET A 803 -6.53 19.16 -45.92
CA MET A 803 -6.90 18.39 -47.10
C MET A 803 -8.33 18.67 -47.55
N THR A 804 -8.57 18.65 -48.85
CA THR A 804 -9.92 18.68 -49.40
C THR A 804 -10.62 17.34 -49.20
N CYS A 805 -11.84 17.37 -48.70
CA CYS A 805 -12.70 16.20 -48.58
C CYS A 805 -12.92 15.57 -49.96
N PRO A 806 -12.71 14.26 -50.14
CA PRO A 806 -12.91 13.61 -51.43
C PRO A 806 -14.38 13.49 -51.83
N ILE A 807 -15.32 13.72 -50.91
CA ILE A 807 -16.77 13.62 -51.16
C ILE A 807 -17.38 14.99 -51.47
N CYS A 808 -17.29 15.94 -50.54
CA CYS A 808 -17.94 17.25 -50.65
C CYS A 808 -16.98 18.40 -50.95
N THR A 809 -15.70 18.12 -51.19
CA THR A 809 -14.65 19.11 -51.52
C THR A 809 -14.30 20.15 -50.44
N THR A 810 -15.02 20.16 -49.32
CA THR A 810 -14.76 21.01 -48.15
C THR A 810 -13.34 20.83 -47.62
N GLU A 811 -12.68 21.92 -47.23
CA GLU A 811 -11.35 21.88 -46.65
C GLU A 811 -11.39 21.35 -45.20
N ILE A 812 -10.60 20.33 -44.93
CA ILE A 812 -10.42 19.69 -43.62
C ILE A 812 -9.05 20.10 -43.09
N VAL A 813 -9.02 20.98 -42.10
CA VAL A 813 -7.78 21.44 -41.45
C VAL A 813 -7.31 20.40 -40.45
N PHE A 814 -6.01 20.08 -40.46
CA PHE A 814 -5.42 19.20 -39.46
C PHE A 814 -5.19 19.97 -38.15
N PRO A 815 -5.63 19.45 -36.99
CA PRO A 815 -5.44 20.14 -35.73
C PRO A 815 -3.95 20.27 -35.39
N ASP A 816 -3.58 21.49 -35.00
CA ASP A 816 -2.23 21.87 -34.64
C ASP A 816 -1.96 21.48 -33.18
N VAL A 817 -0.99 20.58 -32.95
CA VAL A 817 -0.75 19.96 -31.62
C VAL A 817 -0.05 20.95 -30.66
N LYS A 818 0.44 22.08 -31.17
CA LYS A 818 1.26 23.05 -30.42
C LYS A 818 0.41 24.17 -29.82
N LYS A 819 -0.19 23.90 -28.66
CA LYS A 819 -0.57 24.81 -27.55
C LYS A 819 -1.87 24.33 -26.90
N ARG A 820 -1.79 23.24 -26.14
CA ARG A 820 -2.72 22.99 -25.03
C ARG A 820 -1.94 23.21 -23.75
N SER A 821 -2.47 23.95 -22.78
CA SER A 821 -1.83 24.06 -21.47
C SER A 821 -1.96 22.71 -20.74
N VAL A 822 -0.98 21.84 -20.97
CA VAL A 822 -0.94 20.47 -20.44
C VAL A 822 -1.06 20.45 -18.90
N THR A 823 -0.52 21.46 -18.23
CA THR A 823 -0.48 21.57 -16.76
C THR A 823 -1.86 21.62 -16.11
N ALA A 824 -2.76 22.50 -16.59
CA ALA A 824 -4.10 22.65 -15.97
C ALA A 824 -5.02 21.43 -16.17
N THR A 825 -4.73 20.56 -17.15
CA THR A 825 -5.52 19.35 -17.41
C THR A 825 -5.08 18.20 -16.50
N LEU A 826 -3.78 18.09 -16.22
CA LEU A 826 -3.24 17.04 -15.35
C LEU A 826 -3.72 17.19 -13.89
N ASP A 827 -3.88 18.42 -13.39
CA ASP A 827 -4.38 18.68 -12.03
C ASP A 827 -5.82 18.18 -11.84
N VAL A 828 -6.68 18.37 -12.86
CA VAL A 828 -8.08 17.93 -12.83
C VAL A 828 -8.18 16.40 -12.89
N VAL A 829 -7.41 15.76 -13.77
CA VAL A 829 -7.35 14.29 -13.87
C VAL A 829 -6.84 13.67 -12.57
N SER A 830 -5.85 14.29 -11.93
CA SER A 830 -5.37 13.87 -10.60
C SER A 830 -6.48 13.97 -9.54
N GLY A 831 -7.25 15.06 -9.53
CA GLY A 831 -8.44 15.21 -8.68
C GLY A 831 -9.52 14.14 -8.94
N MET A 832 -9.74 13.79 -10.22
CA MET A 832 -10.64 12.70 -10.59
C MET A 832 -10.18 11.33 -10.07
N ASP A 833 -8.87 11.05 -10.18
CA ASP A 833 -8.26 9.82 -9.67
C ASP A 833 -8.38 9.73 -8.14
N LYS A 834 -8.22 10.85 -7.43
CA LYS A 834 -8.43 10.95 -5.98
C LYS A 834 -9.87 10.65 -5.58
N ASN A 835 -10.85 11.28 -6.25
CA ASN A 835 -12.26 11.00 -5.99
C ASN A 835 -12.61 9.52 -6.22
N ALA A 836 -12.09 8.91 -7.29
CA ALA A 836 -12.31 7.50 -7.56
C ALA A 836 -11.77 6.61 -6.42
N ASN A 837 -10.60 6.94 -5.87
CA ASN A 837 -10.05 6.25 -4.70
C ASN A 837 -10.96 6.41 -3.47
N THR A 838 -11.41 7.63 -3.16
CA THR A 838 -12.33 7.88 -2.02
C THR A 838 -13.61 7.07 -2.12
N TYR A 839 -14.21 6.95 -3.31
CA TYR A 839 -15.40 6.12 -3.50
C TYR A 839 -15.13 4.62 -3.35
N ARG A 840 -13.98 4.14 -3.83
CA ARG A 840 -13.53 2.75 -3.62
C ARG A 840 -13.38 2.48 -2.12
N ASP A 841 -12.78 3.40 -1.38
CA ASP A 841 -12.54 3.26 0.05
C ASP A 841 -13.86 3.26 0.83
N LEU A 842 -14.82 4.13 0.46
CA LEU A 842 -16.18 4.13 1.00
C LEU A 842 -16.93 2.81 0.73
N ALA A 843 -16.82 2.27 -0.48
CA ALA A 843 -17.44 0.99 -0.82
C ALA A 843 -16.81 -0.16 -0.01
N THR A 844 -15.49 -0.14 0.15
CA THR A 844 -14.76 -1.12 0.97
C THR A 844 -15.18 -1.01 2.45
N ALA A 845 -15.23 0.20 3.00
CA ALA A 845 -15.69 0.51 4.35
C ALA A 845 -17.09 -0.03 4.65
N THR A 846 -18.02 0.14 3.70
CA THR A 846 -19.38 -0.40 3.84
C THR A 846 -19.38 -1.94 3.91
N ALA A 847 -18.54 -2.62 3.12
CA ALA A 847 -18.40 -4.08 3.21
C ALA A 847 -17.82 -4.51 4.58
N ILE A 848 -16.83 -3.77 5.08
CA ILE A 848 -16.24 -3.99 6.42
C ILE A 848 -17.29 -3.84 7.52
N VAL A 849 -18.10 -2.78 7.49
CA VAL A 849 -19.17 -2.55 8.47
C VAL A 849 -20.24 -3.66 8.41
N ASN A 850 -20.56 -4.17 7.22
CA ASN A 850 -21.45 -5.32 7.06
C ASN A 850 -20.83 -6.58 7.70
N GLY A 851 -19.54 -6.83 7.50
CA GLY A 851 -18.82 -7.94 8.12
C GLY A 851 -18.82 -7.86 9.65
N LYS A 852 -18.53 -6.69 10.22
CA LYS A 852 -18.64 -6.42 11.66
C LYS A 852 -20.07 -6.62 12.18
N THR A 853 -21.07 -6.27 11.39
CA THR A 853 -22.48 -6.46 11.75
C THR A 853 -22.85 -7.95 11.86
N GLU A 854 -22.39 -8.78 10.92
CA GLU A 854 -22.61 -10.23 10.98
C GLU A 854 -21.92 -10.89 12.18
N LEU A 855 -20.78 -10.36 12.60
CA LEU A 855 -20.06 -10.84 13.79
C LEU A 855 -20.60 -10.25 15.11
N GLY A 856 -21.51 -9.29 15.05
CA GLY A 856 -21.99 -8.57 16.24
C GLY A 856 -20.95 -7.63 16.87
N GLU A 857 -19.83 -7.33 16.18
CA GLU A 857 -18.73 -6.51 16.70
C GLU A 857 -19.01 -5.01 16.60
N PHE A 858 -18.61 -4.25 17.62
CA PHE A 858 -18.62 -2.79 17.60
C PHE A 858 -17.21 -2.24 17.86
N ASP A 859 -16.79 -1.25 17.09
CA ASP A 859 -15.47 -0.65 17.26
C ASP A 859 -15.47 0.36 18.42
N VAL A 860 -16.56 1.12 18.55
CA VAL A 860 -16.67 2.19 19.54
C VAL A 860 -18.09 2.30 20.07
N PHE A 861 -18.24 2.38 21.39
CA PHE A 861 -19.49 2.84 21.99
C PHE A 861 -19.48 4.37 22.09
N MET A 862 -20.50 5.02 21.53
CA MET A 862 -20.61 6.48 21.55
C MET A 862 -21.52 6.93 22.68
N CYS A 863 -20.94 7.15 23.85
CA CYS A 863 -21.67 7.63 25.02
C CYS A 863 -21.98 9.12 24.88
N HIS A 864 -23.25 9.51 24.94
CA HIS A 864 -23.67 10.88 24.72
C HIS A 864 -24.94 11.26 25.48
N ASN A 865 -25.17 12.56 25.64
CA ASN A 865 -26.45 13.08 26.12
C ASN A 865 -27.48 13.03 24.97
N ASN A 866 -28.72 12.60 25.25
CA ASN A 866 -29.80 12.51 24.25
C ASN A 866 -30.03 13.84 23.49
N GLN A 867 -29.77 14.99 24.13
CA GLN A 867 -29.87 16.29 23.47
C GLN A 867 -28.77 16.56 22.41
N ASN A 868 -27.67 15.81 22.44
CA ASN A 868 -26.57 15.88 21.47
C ASN A 868 -26.66 14.83 20.35
N LYS A 869 -27.70 13.99 20.35
CA LYS A 869 -27.87 12.85 19.44
C LYS A 869 -27.72 13.20 17.96
N THR A 870 -28.26 14.33 17.52
CA THR A 870 -28.16 14.75 16.10
C THR A 870 -26.72 14.93 15.64
N GLU A 871 -25.85 15.51 16.49
CA GLU A 871 -24.44 15.73 16.15
C GLU A 871 -23.63 14.42 16.26
N VAL A 872 -23.93 13.61 17.28
CA VAL A 872 -23.33 12.29 17.47
C VAL A 872 -23.64 11.38 16.27
N LEU A 873 -24.87 11.43 15.74
CA LEU A 873 -25.26 10.70 14.53
C LEU A 873 -24.45 11.12 13.31
N ARG A 874 -24.12 12.41 13.15
CA ARG A 874 -23.25 12.88 12.06
C ARG A 874 -21.83 12.32 12.17
N ILE A 875 -21.27 12.33 13.38
CA ILE A 875 -19.95 11.72 13.64
C ILE A 875 -20.00 10.21 13.40
N ALA A 876 -21.05 9.54 13.88
CA ALA A 876 -21.26 8.10 13.68
C ALA A 876 -21.36 7.72 12.19
N THR A 877 -22.05 8.53 11.38
CA THR A 877 -22.13 8.31 9.93
C THR A 877 -20.76 8.44 9.28
N LYS A 878 -19.99 9.49 9.61
CA LYS A 878 -18.62 9.64 9.09
C LYS A 878 -17.69 8.50 9.53
N LEU A 879 -17.83 8.00 10.76
CA LEU A 879 -17.07 6.83 11.24
C LEU A 879 -17.40 5.59 10.38
N LYS A 880 -18.66 5.37 10.03
CA LYS A 880 -19.06 4.28 9.13
C LYS A 880 -18.47 4.42 7.73
N GLU A 881 -18.33 5.64 7.22
CA GLU A 881 -17.67 5.91 5.93
C GLU A 881 -16.18 5.51 5.94
N LYS A 882 -15.56 5.45 7.12
CA LYS A 882 -14.20 4.97 7.37
C LYS A 882 -14.13 3.50 7.80
N GLY A 883 -15.25 2.76 7.75
CA GLY A 883 -15.29 1.33 8.09
C GLY A 883 -15.40 1.05 9.59
N ILE A 884 -15.63 2.08 10.41
CA ILE A 884 -15.80 1.98 11.86
C ILE A 884 -17.29 1.84 12.17
N ARG A 885 -17.66 0.81 12.94
CA ARG A 885 -19.03 0.52 13.38
C ARG A 885 -19.24 1.07 14.79
N PRO A 886 -19.85 2.26 14.94
CA PRO A 886 -20.21 2.79 16.25
C PRO A 886 -21.43 2.07 16.81
N TRP A 887 -21.50 1.87 18.11
CA TRP A 887 -22.72 1.46 18.82
C TRP A 887 -23.43 2.68 19.40
N LEU A 888 -24.74 2.76 19.16
CA LEU A 888 -25.62 3.84 19.65
C LEU A 888 -26.82 3.23 20.38
N ASP A 889 -27.32 3.93 21.40
CA ASP A 889 -28.40 3.51 22.31
C ASP A 889 -29.72 3.12 21.62
N GLU A 890 -29.86 3.45 20.33
CA GLU A 890 -31.06 3.21 19.53
C GLU A 890 -31.20 1.77 19.02
N TRP A 891 -30.16 0.93 19.15
CA TRP A 891 -30.14 -0.36 18.43
C TRP A 891 -30.59 -1.60 19.20
N GLU A 892 -30.83 -1.56 20.51
CA GLU A 892 -31.38 -2.76 21.19
C GLU A 892 -32.00 -2.56 22.58
N LEU A 893 -32.17 -1.33 23.06
CA LEU A 893 -32.81 -1.08 24.36
C LEU A 893 -34.33 -0.87 24.21
N ARG A 894 -35.08 -1.96 24.08
CA ARG A 894 -36.55 -1.89 24.14
C ARG A 894 -36.99 -1.52 25.56
N PRO A 895 -37.94 -0.58 25.74
CA PRO A 895 -38.50 -0.28 27.05
C PRO A 895 -39.02 -1.57 27.72
N GLY A 896 -38.52 -1.89 28.91
CA GLY A 896 -38.97 -3.06 29.71
C GLY A 896 -38.01 -4.26 29.78
N LEU A 897 -36.86 -4.24 29.11
CA LEU A 897 -35.79 -5.25 29.29
C LEU A 897 -34.79 -4.81 30.38
N PRO A 898 -34.21 -5.74 31.17
CA PRO A 898 -33.09 -5.46 32.07
C PRO A 898 -31.84 -5.14 31.24
N TRP A 899 -31.68 -3.87 30.91
CA TRP A 899 -30.64 -3.35 30.01
C TRP A 899 -29.21 -3.62 30.49
N GLN A 900 -28.99 -3.77 31.81
CA GLN A 900 -27.68 -4.08 32.41
C GLN A 900 -27.07 -5.38 31.88
N ARG A 901 -27.88 -6.44 31.71
CA ARG A 901 -27.39 -7.72 31.17
C ARG A 901 -27.04 -7.63 29.68
N LEU A 902 -27.87 -6.94 28.90
CA LEU A 902 -27.60 -6.69 27.48
C LEU A 902 -26.32 -5.85 27.31
N LEU A 903 -26.15 -4.84 28.16
CA LEU A 903 -24.95 -4.01 28.18
C LEU A 903 -23.72 -4.84 28.58
N GLU A 904 -23.79 -5.65 29.65
CA GLU A 904 -22.72 -6.57 30.06
C GLU A 904 -22.33 -7.57 28.97
N GLN A 905 -23.31 -8.13 28.23
CA GLN A 905 -23.06 -9.02 27.10
C GLN A 905 -22.42 -8.31 25.91
N GLN A 906 -22.83 -7.07 25.61
CA GLN A 906 -22.29 -6.32 24.48
C GLN A 906 -20.90 -5.72 24.77
N ILE A 907 -20.53 -5.49 26.05
CA ILE A 907 -19.18 -5.03 26.44
C ILE A 907 -18.08 -5.95 25.91
N GLU A 908 -18.34 -7.26 25.83
CA GLU A 908 -17.36 -8.21 25.28
C GLU A 908 -17.07 -7.98 23.79
N ASN A 909 -18.00 -7.35 23.07
CA ASN A 909 -17.90 -7.11 21.62
C ASN A 909 -17.56 -5.66 21.25
N ILE A 910 -17.29 -4.79 22.24
CA ILE A 910 -16.97 -3.38 22.04
C ILE A 910 -15.49 -3.14 22.30
N LYS A 911 -14.77 -2.59 21.32
CA LYS A 911 -13.32 -2.40 21.39
C LYS A 911 -12.88 -1.11 22.08
N SER A 912 -13.73 -0.07 22.10
CA SER A 912 -13.42 1.24 22.69
C SER A 912 -14.67 2.01 23.11
N VAL A 913 -14.49 3.08 23.90
CA VAL A 913 -15.58 4.00 24.28
C VAL A 913 -15.21 5.43 23.95
N ALA A 914 -16.08 6.14 23.24
CA ALA A 914 -16.02 7.59 23.08
C ALA A 914 -17.04 8.27 24.00
N VAL A 915 -16.58 9.18 24.86
CA VAL A 915 -17.43 9.95 25.77
C VAL A 915 -17.62 11.35 25.19
N LEU A 916 -18.79 11.61 24.58
CA LEU A 916 -19.09 12.85 23.86
C LEU A 916 -19.80 13.86 24.77
N VAL A 917 -19.18 15.04 24.92
CA VAL A 917 -19.65 16.11 25.80
C VAL A 917 -19.99 17.36 24.98
N GLY A 918 -21.26 17.76 25.00
CA GLY A 918 -21.76 18.98 24.35
C GLY A 918 -22.15 20.08 25.32
N LYS A 919 -22.92 21.08 24.84
CA LYS A 919 -23.35 22.25 25.63
C LYS A 919 -24.15 21.91 26.90
N ASN A 920 -24.85 20.79 26.89
CA ASN A 920 -25.74 20.35 27.98
C ASN A 920 -25.01 19.46 29.00
N GLY A 921 -23.69 19.33 28.84
CA GLY A 921 -22.84 18.48 29.66
C GLY A 921 -23.26 17.02 29.66
N ILE A 922 -22.89 16.36 30.75
CA ILE A 922 -23.22 14.96 31.03
C ILE A 922 -24.66 14.89 31.56
N GLY A 923 -25.51 14.06 30.95
CA GLY A 923 -26.90 13.86 31.36
C GLY A 923 -27.03 13.02 32.63
N PRO A 924 -28.18 13.06 33.33
CA PRO A 924 -28.40 12.36 34.62
C PRO A 924 -28.27 10.83 34.54
N TRP A 925 -28.35 10.25 33.35
CA TRP A 925 -28.18 8.81 33.10
C TRP A 925 -26.71 8.37 33.19
N GLN A 926 -25.75 9.29 33.04
CA GLN A 926 -24.31 8.98 32.98
C GLN A 926 -23.64 8.90 34.38
N ASP A 927 -24.06 9.65 35.40
CA ASP A 927 -23.26 9.72 36.65
C ASP A 927 -23.16 8.40 37.44
N LEU A 928 -24.18 7.52 37.40
CA LEU A 928 -24.20 6.27 38.17
C LEU A 928 -23.71 5.05 37.38
N GLU A 929 -23.90 5.03 36.06
CA GLU A 929 -23.64 3.86 35.20
C GLU A 929 -22.34 3.99 34.40
N LEU A 930 -21.98 5.21 33.98
CA LEU A 930 -20.72 5.52 33.29
C LEU A 930 -19.52 5.17 34.18
N GLY A 931 -19.65 5.39 35.50
CA GLY A 931 -18.61 5.04 36.47
C GLY A 931 -18.37 3.54 36.60
N ALA A 932 -19.40 2.69 36.43
CA ALA A 932 -19.25 1.23 36.47
C ALA A 932 -18.77 0.69 35.11
N PHE A 933 -19.30 1.24 34.02
CA PHE A 933 -18.98 0.86 32.65
C PHE A 933 -17.54 1.22 32.29
N ILE A 934 -17.12 2.49 32.50
CA ILE A 934 -15.74 2.91 32.25
C ILE A 934 -14.77 2.12 33.12
N ARG A 935 -15.13 1.80 34.37
CA ARG A 935 -14.30 0.94 35.21
C ARG A 935 -14.05 -0.43 34.58
N GLU A 936 -15.02 -1.00 33.88
CA GLU A 936 -14.83 -2.28 33.17
C GLU A 936 -13.91 -2.13 31.95
N PHE A 937 -14.04 -1.05 31.18
CA PHE A 937 -13.10 -0.73 30.09
C PHE A 937 -11.68 -0.49 30.61
N THR A 938 -11.52 0.25 31.71
CA THR A 938 -10.22 0.48 32.35
C THR A 938 -9.62 -0.82 32.90
N LYS A 939 -10.42 -1.70 33.54
CA LYS A 939 -9.95 -3.02 34.00
C LYS A 939 -9.46 -3.90 32.85
N ARG A 940 -10.16 -3.85 31.71
CA ARG A 940 -9.81 -4.59 30.49
C ARG A 940 -8.75 -3.88 29.64
N SER A 941 -8.20 -2.76 30.10
CA SER A 941 -7.21 -1.94 29.37
C SER A 941 -7.67 -1.48 27.97
N MET A 942 -8.97 -1.25 27.81
CA MET A 942 -9.55 -0.77 26.55
C MET A 942 -9.55 0.77 26.47
N PRO A 943 -9.42 1.37 25.26
CA PRO A 943 -9.36 2.82 25.10
C PRO A 943 -10.65 3.54 25.52
N VAL A 944 -10.48 4.62 26.30
CA VAL A 944 -11.55 5.56 26.67
C VAL A 944 -11.18 6.93 26.11
N ILE A 945 -12.02 7.46 25.22
CA ILE A 945 -11.71 8.62 24.38
C ILE A 945 -12.68 9.75 24.74
N PRO A 946 -12.23 10.77 25.50
CA PRO A 946 -13.08 11.92 25.79
C PRO A 946 -13.13 12.87 24.59
N VAL A 947 -14.35 13.26 24.19
CA VAL A 947 -14.62 14.07 22.99
C VAL A 947 -15.43 15.31 23.36
N ILE A 948 -14.94 16.49 22.99
CA ILE A 948 -15.67 17.76 23.10
C ILE A 948 -16.37 18.04 21.77
N LEU A 949 -17.68 18.25 21.82
CA LEU A 949 -18.47 18.63 20.65
C LEU A 949 -18.35 20.14 20.35
N PRO A 950 -18.55 20.57 19.08
CA PRO A 950 -18.41 21.97 18.68
C PRO A 950 -19.29 22.96 19.47
N ASP A 951 -20.42 22.50 20.00
CA ASP A 951 -21.40 23.33 20.71
C ASP A 951 -21.04 23.57 22.19
N CYS A 952 -19.99 22.91 22.70
CA CYS A 952 -19.56 23.02 24.11
C CYS A 952 -18.76 24.31 24.37
N GLN A 953 -19.41 25.31 24.99
CA GLN A 953 -18.78 26.59 25.34
C GLN A 953 -17.78 26.48 26.50
N GLN A 954 -18.11 25.69 27.53
CA GLN A 954 -17.21 25.37 28.66
C GLN A 954 -17.42 23.91 29.07
N PRO A 955 -16.34 23.14 29.33
CA PRO A 955 -16.47 21.76 29.77
C PRO A 955 -17.17 21.70 31.14
N PRO A 956 -18.18 20.84 31.34
CA PRO A 956 -18.86 20.67 32.62
C PRO A 956 -17.90 20.12 33.70
N PRO A 957 -18.26 20.17 35.00
CA PRO A 957 -17.51 19.47 36.04
C PRO A 957 -17.55 17.96 35.78
N LEU A 958 -16.39 17.39 35.46
CA LEU A 958 -16.23 15.99 35.05
C LEU A 958 -15.59 15.16 36.16
N PRO A 959 -15.81 13.84 36.20
CA PRO A 959 -15.06 12.94 37.07
C PRO A 959 -13.54 13.11 36.90
N ILE A 960 -12.80 13.12 38.02
CA ILE A 960 -11.35 13.40 38.06
C ILE A 960 -10.55 12.53 37.07
N PHE A 961 -10.96 11.28 36.84
CA PHE A 961 -10.24 10.38 35.94
C PHE A 961 -10.35 10.77 34.45
N LEU A 962 -11.41 11.48 34.02
CA LEU A 962 -11.53 11.99 32.64
C LEU A 962 -10.73 13.29 32.45
N THR A 963 -10.52 14.07 33.51
CA THR A 963 -9.77 15.33 33.42
C THR A 963 -8.27 15.13 33.14
N SER A 964 -7.72 13.94 33.43
CA SER A 964 -6.31 13.60 33.16
C SER A 964 -6.06 12.95 31.80
N MET A 965 -7.10 12.71 30.99
CA MET A 965 -6.99 12.08 29.66
C MET A 965 -6.81 13.12 28.55
N THR A 966 -6.27 12.71 27.40
CA THR A 966 -6.17 13.57 26.20
C THR A 966 -7.52 13.68 25.52
N TRP A 967 -7.98 14.91 25.26
CA TRP A 967 -9.29 15.18 24.68
C TRP A 967 -9.23 15.39 23.17
N VAL A 968 -10.17 14.79 22.45
CA VAL A 968 -10.47 15.13 21.06
C VAL A 968 -11.39 16.35 21.06
N ASP A 969 -10.91 17.49 20.53
CA ASP A 969 -11.63 18.76 20.60
C ASP A 969 -12.15 19.20 19.23
N PHE A 970 -13.43 18.94 18.94
CA PHE A 970 -14.06 19.32 17.67
C PHE A 970 -14.24 20.83 17.48
N ARG A 971 -13.86 21.66 18.46
CA ARG A 971 -13.81 23.13 18.31
C ARG A 971 -12.52 23.61 17.66
N LYS A 972 -11.47 22.76 17.62
CA LYS A 972 -10.18 23.08 17.01
C LYS A 972 -10.15 22.57 15.56
N ALA A 973 -9.52 23.34 14.68
CA ALA A 973 -9.32 22.96 13.28
C ALA A 973 -8.03 22.17 13.04
N SER A 974 -7.07 22.24 13.97
CA SER A 974 -5.81 21.51 13.88
C SER A 974 -5.32 21.09 15.29
N PRO A 975 -4.90 19.83 15.48
CA PRO A 975 -4.97 18.72 14.52
C PRO A 975 -6.43 18.38 14.16
N ASP A 976 -6.67 17.67 13.05
CA ASP A 976 -8.05 17.30 12.65
C ASP A 976 -8.67 16.42 13.75
N PRO A 977 -9.71 16.91 14.46
CA PRO A 977 -10.31 16.18 15.57
C PRO A 977 -10.99 14.89 15.12
N PHE A 978 -11.41 14.78 13.86
CA PHE A 978 -12.03 13.55 13.36
C PHE A 978 -10.98 12.44 13.17
N GLU A 979 -9.82 12.76 12.62
CA GLU A 979 -8.71 11.81 12.49
C GLU A 979 -8.14 11.44 13.87
N GLN A 980 -8.13 12.37 14.84
CA GLN A 980 -7.80 12.04 16.24
C GLN A 980 -8.79 11.04 16.87
N LEU A 981 -10.09 11.18 16.58
CA LEU A 981 -11.10 10.23 17.06
C LEU A 981 -10.89 8.84 16.45
N ILE A 982 -10.65 8.77 15.13
CA ILE A 982 -10.33 7.50 14.44
C ILE A 982 -9.10 6.85 15.05
N TRP A 983 -8.05 7.63 15.27
CA TRP A 983 -6.82 7.14 15.90
C TRP A 983 -7.09 6.63 17.32
N GLY A 984 -7.86 7.36 18.14
CA GLY A 984 -8.24 6.90 19.47
C GLY A 984 -9.02 5.58 19.46
N ILE A 985 -9.87 5.37 18.45
CA ILE A 985 -10.69 4.15 18.31
C ILE A 985 -9.85 2.96 17.81
N THR A 986 -9.02 3.18 16.80
CA THR A 986 -8.35 2.11 16.06
C THR A 986 -6.92 1.83 16.54
N GLY A 987 -6.32 2.79 17.25
CA GLY A 987 -4.90 2.79 17.60
C GLY A 987 -3.95 2.99 16.41
N LYS A 988 -4.47 3.17 15.19
CA LYS A 988 -3.71 3.38 13.95
C LYS A 988 -3.89 4.83 13.47
N ARG A 989 -2.83 5.42 12.94
CA ARG A 989 -2.84 6.81 12.44
C ARG A 989 -2.80 6.75 10.91
N GLU A 990 -3.93 7.02 10.25
CA GLU A 990 -4.01 7.12 8.78
C GLU A 990 -3.19 8.32 8.25
#